data_AF-A0A1B6BDE0-F1
#
_entry.id   AF-A0A1B6BDE0-F1
#
_cell.length_a   1.000
_cell.length_b   1.000
_cell.length_c   1.000
_cell.angle_alpha   90.00
_cell.angle_beta   90.00
_cell.angle_gamma   90.00
#
_symmetry.space_group_name_H-M   'P 1'
#
loop_
_entity.id
_entity.type
_entity.pdbx_description
1 polymer ?
#
loop_
_entity_poly.entity_id
_entity_poly.type
_entity_poly.pdbx_seq_one_letter_code
_entity_poly.pdbx_strand_id
1 'polypeptide(L)'
;MNKATMKKFISMGLVLTLLIGLTSGGQMVWADSAESDFTFDSGTGTITGYTGAGGNVVIPSTIGGVAVVAIGEDVFNSNIGIVNVIISEGVETIGPRAFTNCYALKSVSLPESATRIGYNAFYSCFALSDINIPNSITEIPIAAFGYCTLLERITLPDNLESIEASAFIGCDNLKSIIFPSNLTSVGNYAFKDCTYLRQAVFTGNEPITFGTNVFSNTNDTFEILYESTGSGFTTPTWKGYSSSAYDSTTTYSLNYDANGGTGSMPGVNGLHTGDLVTVGINNNLIVKADWQFVNWNTKADGTGVAYYGDQIVPVGNKEITLYAKWERLHSINTDTVLHGSITVDKSRAISKDEVTITVTPDEGWSLKGINFKNPLTGDLLDIRLIITENSGAIKFFDMIDEDILVTAEFMQGEFTYETTSDSAIAIKHYQGIKSDVVIPREIDGKPVTKISTLTFGMMMYVNSIRIPNSVNEIEEAAAYDCGNLKSVFFEGNAPEMFKTDSFFYSDPAFEIYYVAGSTGFTTPNWNGYSTVAILPSDIIAADKASITVGYTAGDSATAVTQNLRLSSIGATYGSDITWCSSDTSVISNDGIVTRPAYLSGDANITLTATVNKNSTMDTQTFNLVVLKLPFEASTITFDKNGGDTEVSPITVVTTSGSSVTVLPTAPTRLGYTFNGWNTAADGTGMAFTASTVVDSDITVYAQWVQNSDSSSGNNSGGSSESGSSGGGTPTTGTSTLATGNATTDKTETVGNITKATTVVKAVERNGKSIASPTSAQISDAVNKAKEIANTKGSGTKAVVEIEIESAASTTSVSAILPKTTMSMLLKGSIDALSIKNSVASITFDQAAIKTLSSGVTEDIAVNISKVDNVALSEASQKRVGDRPVYNFSVTSGNQTISQFGGDVTVSVPYALGTGEDANAVVIYYINALGHPELMSDCIYDVKTGMITFKTNHFSSYAVGYNKVNFNDVAETAWYADAVTFISTRDIANGTGDGNFSPNAKLTRGQFLVMMMKAYGISADENSKENFSDAGSTYYTGYLAAAKKQGIAAGIGNNMFAPEKNVTRQEMLTLLYNALKQIEALPAVGTAGADSTRYTDDEIVSWAKVPVTLLVGSGAIDGIEGRVGLTEPTTRAEMAQVLYNLLTRN
;
A
#
# COMPACT_ATOMS: atom_id res chain seq x y z
N MET A 1 -9.09 2.78 -51.27
CA MET A 1 -7.95 3.14 -50.38
C MET A 1 -8.45 4.12 -49.33
N ASN A 2 -7.79 4.17 -48.17
CA ASN A 2 -8.48 4.11 -46.88
C ASN A 2 -8.35 5.38 -46.01
N LYS A 3 -9.16 5.49 -44.93
CA LYS A 3 -9.22 6.57 -43.92
C LYS A 3 -7.91 6.81 -43.12
N ALA A 4 -6.77 6.28 -43.54
CA ALA A 4 -5.53 6.22 -42.76
C ALA A 4 -4.52 7.36 -43.01
N THR A 5 -4.84 8.36 -43.85
CA THR A 5 -3.83 9.30 -44.38
C THR A 5 -4.17 10.78 -44.17
N MET A 6 -5.14 11.14 -43.32
CA MET A 6 -5.61 12.54 -43.16
C MET A 6 -5.76 13.01 -41.70
N LYS A 7 -4.92 12.50 -40.79
CA LYS A 7 -4.79 12.96 -39.38
C LYS A 7 -3.34 12.93 -38.85
N LYS A 8 -2.38 13.40 -39.66
CA LYS A 8 -1.05 13.79 -39.18
C LYS A 8 -0.76 15.22 -39.63
N PHE A 9 -0.09 15.97 -38.74
CA PHE A 9 0.29 17.39 -38.77
C PHE A 9 -0.70 18.42 -38.20
N ILE A 10 -0.21 19.12 -37.16
CA ILE A 10 -0.77 20.29 -36.43
C ILE A 10 -2.01 19.93 -35.58
N SER A 11 -2.02 20.04 -34.24
CA SER A 11 -1.25 20.92 -33.33
C SER A 11 -0.27 20.21 -32.38
N MET A 12 0.91 20.80 -32.19
CA MET A 12 1.88 20.43 -31.13
C MET A 12 1.67 21.29 -29.87
N GLY A 13 1.93 20.72 -28.70
CA GLY A 13 1.96 21.41 -27.41
C GLY A 13 2.62 20.52 -26.35
N LEU A 14 3.94 20.68 -26.18
CA LEU A 14 4.89 19.98 -25.29
C LEU A 14 4.53 18.57 -24.79
N VAL A 15 5.32 17.59 -25.26
CA VAL A 15 5.67 16.40 -24.49
C VAL A 15 6.95 16.72 -23.72
N LEU A 16 7.02 16.39 -22.42
CA LEU A 16 8.28 16.26 -21.70
C LEU A 16 8.45 14.80 -21.28
N THR A 17 9.31 14.08 -21.99
CA THR A 17 9.65 12.68 -21.71
C THR A 17 10.62 12.59 -20.55
N LEU A 18 10.24 11.94 -19.46
CA LEU A 18 11.19 11.38 -18.51
C LEU A 18 11.62 10.00 -19.01
N LEU A 19 12.86 9.89 -19.48
CA LEU A 19 13.43 8.65 -20.02
C LEU A 19 14.56 8.21 -19.08
N ILE A 20 14.35 7.12 -18.32
CA ILE A 20 15.41 6.52 -17.49
C ILE A 20 15.95 5.30 -18.24
N GLY A 21 17.19 5.39 -18.70
CA GLY A 21 17.89 4.30 -19.37
C GLY A 21 18.85 3.60 -18.41
N LEU A 22 18.65 2.31 -18.17
CA LEU A 22 19.62 1.48 -17.43
C LEU A 22 20.69 0.96 -18.38
N THR A 23 21.94 1.32 -18.16
CA THR A 23 23.12 0.63 -18.70
C THR A 23 23.83 -0.15 -17.60
N SER A 24 24.60 -1.17 -18.00
CA SER A 24 25.36 -2.04 -17.09
C SER A 24 26.40 -1.25 -16.28
N GLY A 25 26.07 -0.94 -15.02
CA GLY A 25 26.91 -0.12 -14.14
C GLY A 25 26.22 0.38 -12.86
N GLY A 26 24.88 0.40 -12.82
CA GLY A 26 24.14 0.63 -11.57
C GLY A 26 24.00 2.08 -11.09
N GLN A 27 24.47 3.07 -11.85
CA GLN A 27 24.21 4.48 -11.55
C GLN A 27 22.77 4.88 -11.90
N MET A 28 22.17 5.77 -11.08
CA MET A 28 20.95 6.48 -11.45
C MET A 28 21.23 7.38 -12.65
N VAL A 29 20.36 7.36 -13.66
CA VAL A 29 20.41 8.30 -14.78
C VAL A 29 19.15 9.15 -14.73
N TRP A 30 19.27 10.37 -14.22
CA TRP A 30 18.29 11.42 -14.46
C TRP A 30 18.37 11.87 -15.93
N ALA A 31 17.33 12.53 -16.45
CA ALA A 31 17.46 13.15 -17.77
C ALA A 31 18.58 14.22 -17.73
N ASP A 32 19.44 14.23 -18.75
CA ASP A 32 20.55 15.17 -18.82
C ASP A 32 20.07 16.62 -18.67
N SER A 33 20.76 17.40 -17.84
CA SER A 33 20.56 18.85 -17.82
C SER A 33 20.90 19.41 -19.21
N ALA A 34 20.16 20.42 -19.67
CA ALA A 34 20.38 20.91 -21.02
C ALA A 34 21.78 21.50 -21.13
N GLU A 35 22.52 21.24 -22.23
CA GLU A 35 23.85 21.84 -22.42
C GLU A 35 23.82 23.38 -22.28
N SER A 36 22.68 24.01 -22.61
CA SER A 36 22.42 25.44 -22.44
C SER A 36 22.36 25.93 -20.99
N ASP A 37 22.17 25.03 -20.02
CA ASP A 37 22.14 25.38 -18.59
C ASP A 37 23.56 25.66 -18.06
N PHE A 38 24.61 25.26 -18.78
CA PHE A 38 26.01 25.42 -18.40
C PHE A 38 26.72 26.45 -19.26
N THR A 39 27.49 27.35 -18.65
CA THR A 39 28.54 28.09 -19.37
C THR A 39 29.81 27.25 -19.38
N PHE A 40 30.48 27.15 -20.53
CA PHE A 40 31.54 26.16 -20.74
C PHE A 40 32.71 26.75 -21.55
N ASP A 41 33.93 26.59 -21.03
CA ASP A 41 35.17 26.90 -21.74
C ASP A 41 35.68 25.69 -22.51
N SER A 42 35.34 25.64 -23.80
CA SER A 42 35.82 24.62 -24.75
C SER A 42 37.34 24.54 -24.93
N GLY A 43 38.10 25.56 -24.50
CA GLY A 43 39.56 25.55 -24.56
C GLY A 43 40.22 24.76 -23.42
N THR A 44 39.51 24.63 -22.29
CA THR A 44 40.00 23.92 -21.09
C THR A 44 39.12 22.71 -20.70
N GLY A 45 37.94 22.56 -21.31
CA GLY A 45 36.96 21.54 -20.91
C GLY A 45 36.29 21.84 -19.57
N THR A 46 36.22 23.12 -19.17
CA THR A 46 35.76 23.52 -17.83
C THR A 46 34.36 24.14 -17.88
N ILE A 47 33.44 23.68 -17.02
CA ILE A 47 32.18 24.40 -16.76
C ILE A 47 32.48 25.61 -15.88
N THR A 48 32.05 26.80 -16.29
CA THR A 48 32.36 28.10 -15.66
C THR A 48 31.18 28.74 -14.95
N GLY A 49 30.01 28.11 -14.96
CA GLY A 49 28.78 28.62 -14.36
C GLY A 49 27.56 27.80 -14.75
N TYR A 50 26.51 27.88 -13.93
CA TYR A 50 25.24 27.20 -14.13
C TYR A 50 24.07 28.19 -14.04
N THR A 51 23.14 28.10 -14.98
CA THR A 51 21.96 28.98 -15.13
C THR A 51 20.63 28.20 -15.23
N GLY A 52 20.68 26.87 -15.09
CA GLY A 52 19.48 26.04 -15.08
C GLY A 52 18.61 26.25 -13.83
N ALA A 53 17.39 25.73 -13.87
CA ALA A 53 16.35 26.00 -12.87
C ALA A 53 16.56 25.33 -11.50
N GLY A 54 17.60 24.50 -11.32
CA GLY A 54 17.80 23.66 -10.13
C GLY A 54 17.19 22.27 -10.27
N GLY A 55 16.85 21.64 -9.14
CA GLY A 55 16.35 20.27 -9.06
C GLY A 55 17.49 19.23 -9.12
N ASN A 56 17.30 18.20 -9.93
CA ASN A 56 18.33 17.18 -10.18
C ASN A 56 19.18 17.62 -11.37
N VAL A 57 20.49 17.75 -11.16
CA VAL A 57 21.45 18.19 -12.18
C VAL A 57 22.33 17.03 -12.60
N VAL A 58 22.48 16.83 -13.92
CA VAL A 58 23.48 15.94 -14.50
C VAL A 58 24.50 16.80 -15.22
N ILE A 59 25.74 16.78 -14.74
CA ILE A 59 26.87 17.40 -15.44
C ILE A 59 27.32 16.40 -16.52
N PRO A 60 27.16 16.71 -17.81
CA PRO A 60 27.40 15.77 -18.89
C PRO A 60 28.91 15.54 -19.09
N SER A 61 29.28 14.39 -19.66
CA SER A 61 30.68 14.09 -20.01
C SER A 61 31.20 14.90 -21.21
N THR A 62 30.32 15.50 -22.00
CA THR A 62 30.67 16.44 -23.08
C THR A 62 29.69 17.60 -23.18
N ILE A 63 30.16 18.78 -23.59
CA ILE A 63 29.33 19.92 -24.02
C ILE A 63 29.80 20.34 -25.42
N GLY A 64 28.88 20.45 -26.38
CA GLY A 64 29.21 20.76 -27.78
C GLY A 64 30.15 19.74 -28.45
N GLY A 65 30.22 18.50 -27.93
CA GLY A 65 31.15 17.46 -28.35
C GLY A 65 32.59 17.58 -27.83
N VAL A 66 32.86 18.53 -26.92
CA VAL A 66 34.14 18.65 -26.19
C VAL A 66 33.98 18.05 -24.80
N ALA A 67 34.96 17.28 -24.33
CA ALA A 67 34.92 16.64 -23.02
C ALA A 67 34.85 17.67 -21.87
N VAL A 68 34.00 17.38 -20.87
CA VAL A 68 33.98 18.11 -19.60
C VAL A 68 34.98 17.45 -18.66
N VAL A 69 36.07 18.15 -18.34
CA VAL A 69 37.14 17.65 -17.46
C VAL A 69 37.18 18.34 -16.10
N ALA A 70 36.48 19.48 -15.96
CA ALA A 70 36.45 20.22 -14.70
C ALA A 70 35.15 20.99 -14.47
N ILE A 71 34.79 21.11 -13.20
CA ILE A 71 33.84 22.11 -12.69
C ILE A 71 34.69 23.25 -12.14
N GLY A 72 34.46 24.47 -12.63
CA GLY A 72 35.20 25.67 -12.22
C GLY A 72 34.92 26.12 -10.79
N GLU A 73 35.55 27.22 -10.42
CA GLU A 73 35.29 27.91 -9.15
C GLU A 73 33.88 28.53 -9.13
N ASP A 74 33.22 28.51 -7.97
CA ASP A 74 31.90 29.13 -7.71
C ASP A 74 30.70 28.70 -8.60
N VAL A 75 30.83 27.68 -9.46
CA VAL A 75 29.84 27.32 -10.51
C VAL A 75 28.39 27.19 -10.03
N PHE A 76 28.17 26.57 -8.86
CA PHE A 76 26.88 26.42 -8.21
C PHE A 76 26.81 27.16 -6.86
N ASN A 77 27.73 28.07 -6.55
CA ASN A 77 27.78 28.73 -5.23
C ASN A 77 26.44 29.44 -4.91
N SER A 78 25.93 29.17 -3.70
CA SER A 78 24.65 29.67 -3.17
C SER A 78 23.44 29.27 -4.00
N ASN A 79 23.53 28.19 -4.77
CA ASN A 79 22.38 27.65 -5.50
C ASN A 79 21.42 26.92 -4.54
N ILE A 80 20.35 27.61 -4.17
CA ILE A 80 19.28 27.09 -3.31
C ILE A 80 18.31 26.13 -4.02
N GLY A 81 18.45 25.96 -5.34
CA GLY A 81 17.54 25.18 -6.18
C GLY A 81 18.01 23.74 -6.45
N ILE A 82 19.33 23.48 -6.48
CA ILE A 82 19.84 22.13 -6.71
C ILE A 82 19.63 21.22 -5.50
N VAL A 83 19.21 19.98 -5.76
CA VAL A 83 18.86 18.97 -4.75
C VAL A 83 19.73 17.73 -4.87
N ASN A 84 20.01 17.27 -6.09
CA ASN A 84 20.91 16.14 -6.34
C ASN A 84 21.79 16.46 -7.54
N VAL A 85 23.08 16.11 -7.48
CA VAL A 85 24.04 16.32 -8.57
C VAL A 85 24.70 15.01 -8.97
N ILE A 86 24.66 14.67 -10.25
CA ILE A 86 25.47 13.60 -10.83
C ILE A 86 26.56 14.23 -11.69
N ILE A 87 27.81 13.88 -11.39
CA ILE A 87 28.97 14.33 -12.15
C ILE A 87 29.44 13.16 -13.01
N SER A 88 29.36 13.30 -14.34
CA SER A 88 29.71 12.21 -15.27
C SER A 88 31.19 11.84 -15.24
N GLU A 89 31.49 10.60 -15.62
CA GLU A 89 32.86 10.14 -15.88
C GLU A 89 33.59 11.02 -16.92
N GLY A 90 34.86 11.27 -16.64
CA GLY A 90 35.72 12.19 -17.40
C GLY A 90 35.98 13.52 -16.68
N VAL A 91 35.16 13.88 -15.69
CA VAL A 91 35.44 15.05 -14.83
C VAL A 91 36.53 14.70 -13.81
N GLU A 92 37.66 15.40 -13.89
CA GLU A 92 38.84 15.17 -13.06
C GLU A 92 38.92 16.13 -11.84
N THR A 93 38.36 17.33 -11.96
CA THR A 93 38.48 18.39 -10.92
C THR A 93 37.13 19.00 -10.55
N ILE A 94 36.82 19.03 -9.25
CA ILE A 94 35.80 19.89 -8.66
C ILE A 94 36.48 21.16 -8.12
N GLY A 95 36.11 22.33 -8.65
CA GLY A 95 36.75 23.59 -8.32
C GLY A 95 36.51 24.09 -6.89
N PRO A 96 37.30 25.08 -6.42
CA PRO A 96 37.06 25.74 -5.16
C PRO A 96 35.65 26.31 -5.08
N ARG A 97 35.01 26.18 -3.91
CA ARG A 97 33.67 26.72 -3.64
C ARG A 97 32.56 26.30 -4.63
N ALA A 98 32.79 25.26 -5.45
CA ALA A 98 31.92 24.89 -6.57
C ALA A 98 30.44 24.68 -6.16
N PHE A 99 30.18 24.16 -4.96
CA PHE A 99 28.86 23.93 -4.37
C PHE A 99 28.71 24.59 -2.99
N THR A 100 29.52 25.60 -2.64
CA THR A 100 29.37 26.32 -1.36
C THR A 100 27.94 26.86 -1.19
N ASN A 101 27.38 26.80 0.02
CA ASN A 101 26.03 27.30 0.37
C ASN A 101 24.87 26.68 -0.45
N CYS A 102 25.03 25.50 -1.02
CA CYS A 102 23.93 24.78 -1.66
C CYS A 102 23.03 24.11 -0.60
N TYR A 103 22.27 24.91 0.13
CA TYR A 103 21.54 24.47 1.33
C TYR A 103 20.53 23.33 1.10
N ALA A 104 20.04 23.16 -0.14
CA ALA A 104 19.10 22.11 -0.52
C ALA A 104 19.76 20.84 -1.11
N LEU A 105 21.08 20.85 -1.31
CA LEU A 105 21.82 19.75 -1.93
C LEU A 105 21.91 18.56 -0.97
N LYS A 106 21.21 17.47 -1.31
CA LYS A 106 21.09 16.23 -0.52
C LYS A 106 22.11 15.17 -0.89
N SER A 107 22.48 15.08 -2.17
CA SER A 107 23.42 14.07 -2.67
C SER A 107 24.27 14.58 -3.83
N VAL A 108 25.51 14.09 -3.89
CA VAL A 108 26.46 14.34 -4.98
C VAL A 108 27.12 13.02 -5.35
N SER A 109 26.96 12.58 -6.59
CA SER A 109 27.70 11.44 -7.15
C SER A 109 28.97 11.95 -7.82
N LEU A 110 30.13 11.69 -7.20
CA LEU A 110 31.45 11.93 -7.79
C LEU A 110 31.83 10.76 -8.73
N PRO A 111 32.51 10.99 -9.86
CA PRO A 111 33.01 9.94 -10.75
C PRO A 111 34.35 9.39 -10.25
N GLU A 112 34.70 8.16 -10.64
CA GLU A 112 36.02 7.58 -10.34
C GLU A 112 37.16 8.30 -11.09
N SER A 113 36.85 9.09 -12.13
CA SER A 113 37.81 10.01 -12.75
C SER A 113 38.21 11.21 -11.90
N ALA A 114 37.48 11.54 -10.82
CA ALA A 114 37.75 12.74 -10.02
C ALA A 114 39.04 12.56 -9.20
N THR A 115 40.07 13.35 -9.50
CA THR A 115 41.37 13.33 -8.80
C THR A 115 41.56 14.50 -7.85
N ARG A 116 40.72 15.54 -7.94
CA ARG A 116 40.88 16.78 -7.16
C ARG A 116 39.55 17.38 -6.71
N ILE A 117 39.46 17.69 -5.43
CA ILE A 117 38.41 18.53 -4.82
C ILE A 117 39.04 19.90 -4.49
N GLY A 118 38.25 20.98 -4.53
CA GLY A 118 38.70 22.33 -4.17
C GLY A 118 38.44 22.69 -2.71
N TYR A 119 39.13 23.72 -2.20
CA TYR A 119 38.83 24.26 -0.87
C TYR A 119 37.37 24.77 -0.81
N ASN A 120 36.71 24.53 0.32
CA ASN A 120 35.30 24.86 0.56
C ASN A 120 34.29 24.27 -0.47
N ALA A 121 34.66 23.27 -1.28
CA ALA A 121 33.84 22.80 -2.41
C ALA A 121 32.37 22.52 -2.06
N PHE A 122 32.08 21.92 -0.90
CA PHE A 122 30.72 21.60 -0.41
C PHE A 122 30.40 22.32 0.91
N TYR A 123 31.11 23.40 1.24
CA TYR A 123 30.94 24.13 2.49
C TYR A 123 29.49 24.64 2.68
N SER A 124 28.91 24.41 3.86
CA SER A 124 27.51 24.71 4.21
C SER A 124 26.46 24.02 3.31
N CYS A 125 26.74 22.84 2.76
CA CYS A 125 25.69 21.98 2.19
C CYS A 125 24.91 21.29 3.32
N PHE A 126 24.10 22.05 4.07
CA PHE A 126 23.43 21.58 5.29
C PHE A 126 22.60 20.30 5.09
N ALA A 127 22.02 20.11 3.91
CA ALA A 127 21.19 18.96 3.56
C ALA A 127 21.98 17.71 3.09
N LEU A 128 23.29 17.80 2.86
CA LEU A 128 24.12 16.71 2.35
C LEU A 128 24.29 15.65 3.45
N SER A 129 23.63 14.50 3.27
CA SER A 129 23.59 13.43 4.29
C SER A 129 24.59 12.30 4.07
N ASP A 130 25.05 12.13 2.83
CA ASP A 130 26.00 11.09 2.40
C ASP A 130 26.84 11.64 1.24
N ILE A 131 28.13 11.26 1.19
CA ILE A 131 28.97 11.41 0.00
C ILE A 131 30.01 10.29 -0.05
N ASN A 132 30.15 9.67 -1.22
CA ASN A 132 31.24 8.74 -1.51
C ASN A 132 32.41 9.50 -2.15
N ILE A 133 33.60 9.40 -1.56
CA ILE A 133 34.82 10.02 -2.10
C ILE A 133 35.59 8.94 -2.89
N PRO A 134 35.86 9.14 -4.19
CA PRO A 134 36.46 8.11 -5.04
C PRO A 134 37.93 7.85 -4.69
N ASN A 135 38.39 6.62 -4.98
CA ASN A 135 39.68 6.10 -4.50
C ASN A 135 40.93 6.77 -5.14
N SER A 136 40.68 7.64 -6.11
CA SER A 136 41.59 8.56 -6.81
C SER A 136 41.91 9.85 -6.04
N ILE A 137 41.15 10.21 -5.01
CA ILE A 137 41.39 11.40 -4.17
C ILE A 137 42.43 11.09 -3.09
N THR A 138 43.54 11.83 -3.08
CA THR A 138 44.62 11.70 -2.08
C THR A 138 44.59 12.78 -0.99
N GLU A 139 43.82 13.85 -1.15
CA GLU A 139 43.72 14.99 -0.23
C GLU A 139 42.26 15.41 -0.04
N ILE A 140 41.81 15.61 1.21
CA ILE A 140 40.58 16.37 1.52
C ILE A 140 40.96 17.82 1.85
N PRO A 141 40.64 18.81 0.99
CA PRO A 141 41.11 20.19 1.16
C PRO A 141 40.48 20.96 2.33
N ILE A 142 41.04 22.14 2.59
CA ILE A 142 40.60 23.08 3.63
C ILE A 142 39.08 23.31 3.54
N ALA A 143 38.39 23.02 4.64
CA ALA A 143 36.95 23.20 4.82
C ALA A 143 36.06 22.61 3.70
N ALA A 144 36.52 21.59 2.96
CA ALA A 144 35.81 21.04 1.80
C ALA A 144 34.36 20.60 2.11
N PHE A 145 34.11 20.07 3.31
CA PHE A 145 32.81 19.62 3.81
C PHE A 145 32.37 20.35 5.10
N GLY A 146 32.96 21.51 5.38
CA GLY A 146 32.63 22.27 6.59
C GLY A 146 31.14 22.64 6.64
N TYR A 147 30.48 22.39 7.77
CA TYR A 147 29.06 22.60 8.02
C TYR A 147 28.12 21.78 7.11
N CYS A 148 28.52 20.59 6.66
CA CYS A 148 27.60 19.57 6.16
C CYS A 148 26.85 18.92 7.34
N THR A 149 25.95 19.65 7.98
CA THR A 149 25.38 19.33 9.29
C THR A 149 24.60 18.01 9.37
N LEU A 150 24.04 17.52 8.25
CA LEU A 150 23.33 16.23 8.18
C LEU A 150 24.21 15.04 7.73
N LEU A 151 25.51 15.25 7.47
CA LEU A 151 26.42 14.19 7.01
C LEU A 151 26.63 13.16 8.13
N GLU A 152 25.94 12.02 8.06
CA GLU A 152 25.99 11.01 9.12
C GLU A 152 27.20 10.07 9.02
N ARG A 153 27.66 9.84 7.78
CA ARG A 153 28.74 8.92 7.42
C ARG A 153 29.55 9.51 6.26
N ILE A 154 30.82 9.11 6.18
CA ILE A 154 31.67 9.32 5.02
C ILE A 154 32.62 8.14 4.86
N THR A 155 32.78 7.66 3.63
CA THR A 155 33.83 6.71 3.27
C THR A 155 35.04 7.50 2.79
N LEU A 156 36.19 7.32 3.45
CA LEU A 156 37.45 7.93 3.02
C LEU A 156 38.19 7.02 2.01
N PRO A 157 38.90 7.58 1.02
CA PRO A 157 39.71 6.81 0.08
C PRO A 157 40.81 5.98 0.74
N ASP A 158 41.07 4.76 0.26
CA ASP A 158 42.16 3.91 0.77
C ASP A 158 43.54 4.58 0.61
N ASN A 159 43.70 5.42 -0.41
CA ASN A 159 44.94 6.13 -0.74
C ASN A 159 44.98 7.57 -0.20
N LEU A 160 44.10 7.94 0.74
CA LEU A 160 44.08 9.29 1.29
C LEU A 160 45.35 9.56 2.13
N GLU A 161 46.14 10.56 1.72
CA GLU A 161 47.39 10.95 2.37
C GLU A 161 47.20 12.08 3.39
N SER A 162 46.23 12.98 3.15
CA SER A 162 45.99 14.18 3.97
C SER A 162 44.52 14.58 4.13
N ILE A 163 44.19 15.11 5.31
CA ILE A 163 42.94 15.84 5.59
C ILE A 163 43.31 17.21 6.11
N GLU A 164 42.94 18.26 5.39
CA GLU A 164 43.39 19.63 5.69
C GLU A 164 42.56 20.33 6.77
N ALA A 165 43.00 21.55 7.12
CA ALA A 165 42.41 22.32 8.21
C ALA A 165 40.88 22.54 8.04
N SER A 166 40.14 22.32 9.12
CA SER A 166 38.67 22.47 9.18
C SER A 166 37.87 21.65 8.15
N ALA A 167 38.45 20.63 7.50
CA ALA A 167 37.82 19.87 6.41
C ALA A 167 36.35 19.46 6.66
N PHE A 168 36.02 19.05 7.89
CA PHE A 168 34.70 18.61 8.35
C PHE A 168 34.19 19.40 9.56
N ILE A 169 34.65 20.64 9.77
CA ILE A 169 34.20 21.48 10.91
C ILE A 169 32.66 21.57 10.96
N GLY A 170 32.02 21.33 12.10
CA GLY A 170 30.56 21.41 12.23
C GLY A 170 29.77 20.38 11.42
N CYS A 171 30.36 19.22 11.11
CA CYS A 171 29.60 18.05 10.63
C CYS A 171 28.93 17.35 11.82
N ASP A 172 27.97 18.04 12.44
CA ASP A 172 27.43 17.69 13.77
C ASP A 172 26.94 16.24 13.86
N ASN A 173 26.27 15.71 12.83
CA ASN A 173 25.71 14.36 12.80
C ASN A 173 26.70 13.23 12.45
N LEU A 174 27.97 13.52 12.17
CA LEU A 174 28.96 12.49 11.84
C LEU A 174 29.27 11.62 13.07
N LYS A 175 28.83 10.35 13.05
CA LYS A 175 28.85 9.46 14.24
C LYS A 175 30.19 8.77 14.49
N SER A 176 30.89 8.43 13.41
CA SER A 176 32.20 7.73 13.42
C SER A 176 32.96 8.08 12.14
N ILE A 177 34.28 7.97 12.19
CA ILE A 177 35.13 8.05 11.00
C ILE A 177 36.23 6.97 11.05
N ILE A 178 36.52 6.38 9.89
CA ILE A 178 37.61 5.41 9.71
C ILE A 178 38.69 6.09 8.88
N PHE A 179 39.89 6.21 9.44
CA PHE A 179 41.06 6.73 8.77
C PHE A 179 41.84 5.59 8.09
N PRO A 180 42.17 5.74 6.81
CA PRO A 180 42.91 4.75 6.04
C PRO A 180 44.38 4.68 6.48
N SER A 181 45.02 3.55 6.21
CA SER A 181 46.37 3.26 6.70
C SER A 181 47.48 4.12 6.08
N ASN A 182 47.19 4.79 4.95
CA ASN A 182 48.08 5.71 4.25
C ASN A 182 48.02 7.16 4.79
N LEU A 183 47.12 7.49 5.72
CA LEU A 183 46.92 8.86 6.18
C LEU A 183 48.13 9.41 6.96
N THR A 184 48.83 10.39 6.39
CA THR A 184 50.05 10.99 6.96
C THR A 184 49.81 12.31 7.70
N SER A 185 48.75 13.05 7.36
CA SER A 185 48.43 14.33 8.01
C SER A 185 46.95 14.55 8.29
N VAL A 186 46.67 15.16 9.46
CA VAL A 186 45.35 15.72 9.81
C VAL A 186 45.51 17.15 10.29
N GLY A 187 44.84 18.09 9.64
CA GLY A 187 44.97 19.53 9.85
C GLY A 187 44.29 20.06 11.12
N ASN A 188 44.59 21.30 11.47
CA ASN A 188 43.97 21.97 12.63
C ASN A 188 42.43 21.99 12.50
N TYR A 189 41.72 21.72 13.59
CA TYR A 189 40.25 21.81 13.66
C TYR A 189 39.49 20.92 12.66
N ALA A 190 40.12 19.91 12.05
CA ALA A 190 39.53 19.13 10.94
C ALA A 190 38.15 18.54 11.25
N PHE A 191 37.88 18.15 12.50
CA PHE A 191 36.61 17.63 13.01
C PHE A 191 36.11 18.42 14.24
N LYS A 192 36.44 19.71 14.31
CA LYS A 192 35.96 20.60 15.37
C LYS A 192 34.43 20.71 15.28
N ASP A 193 33.76 20.73 16.42
CA ASP A 193 32.30 20.83 16.55
C ASP A 193 31.52 19.63 15.98
N CYS A 194 32.15 18.50 15.63
CA CYS A 194 31.43 17.28 15.26
C CYS A 194 30.80 16.61 16.51
N THR A 195 29.75 17.22 17.06
CA THR A 195 29.22 16.95 18.41
C THR A 195 28.69 15.52 18.63
N TYR A 196 28.28 14.80 17.58
CA TYR A 196 27.88 13.39 17.67
C TYR A 196 29.01 12.40 17.35
N LEU A 197 30.22 12.87 17.01
CA LEU A 197 31.36 12.00 16.72
C LEU A 197 31.81 11.28 18.00
N ARG A 198 31.62 9.96 18.03
CA ARG A 198 31.91 9.09 19.18
C ARG A 198 33.19 8.27 19.03
N GLN A 199 33.62 7.99 17.80
CA GLN A 199 34.88 7.30 17.61
C GLN A 199 35.61 7.70 16.32
N ALA A 200 36.93 7.64 16.39
CA ALA A 200 37.86 7.78 15.28
C ALA A 200 38.70 6.51 15.21
N VAL A 201 38.57 5.73 14.14
CA VAL A 201 39.25 4.44 13.96
C VAL A 201 40.47 4.63 13.05
N PHE A 202 41.66 4.27 13.50
CA PHE A 202 42.88 4.27 12.69
C PHE A 202 43.26 2.84 12.30
N THR A 203 43.29 2.58 10.99
CA THR A 203 43.67 1.29 10.40
C THR A 203 45.18 1.16 10.14
N GLY A 204 45.97 2.20 10.45
CA GLY A 204 47.41 2.26 10.25
C GLY A 204 48.18 2.77 11.47
N ASN A 205 49.34 3.40 11.22
CA ASN A 205 50.13 4.06 12.25
C ASN A 205 49.57 5.45 12.60
N GLU A 206 50.13 6.09 13.64
CA GLU A 206 49.79 7.48 13.95
C GLU A 206 50.16 8.42 12.76
N PRO A 207 49.33 9.41 12.40
CA PRO A 207 49.70 10.40 11.40
C PRO A 207 50.97 11.16 11.78
N ILE A 208 51.89 11.33 10.82
CA ILE A 208 53.16 12.06 10.99
C ILE A 208 52.90 13.49 11.48
N THR A 209 51.86 14.14 10.92
CA THR A 209 51.41 15.47 11.34
C THR A 209 49.99 15.39 11.87
N PHE A 210 49.78 15.83 13.11
CA PHE A 210 48.45 15.87 13.72
C PHE A 210 48.19 17.26 14.29
N GLY A 211 47.13 17.90 13.82
CA GLY A 211 46.79 19.28 14.12
C GLY A 211 46.40 19.53 15.57
N THR A 212 46.29 20.80 15.92
CA THR A 212 45.69 21.23 17.19
C THR A 212 44.16 21.17 17.10
N ASN A 213 43.51 20.76 18.19
CA ASN A 213 42.06 20.78 18.34
C ASN A 213 41.28 20.02 17.24
N VAL A 214 41.87 18.95 16.69
CA VAL A 214 41.27 18.14 15.61
C VAL A 214 39.85 17.71 15.98
N PHE A 215 39.68 17.15 17.18
CA PHE A 215 38.40 16.69 17.74
C PHE A 215 37.97 17.56 18.94
N SER A 216 38.08 18.90 18.85
CA SER A 216 37.54 19.76 19.91
C SER A 216 36.03 19.91 19.76
N ASN A 217 35.28 19.83 20.87
CA ASN A 217 33.81 19.90 20.88
C ASN A 217 33.13 18.74 20.11
N THR A 218 33.73 17.56 20.18
CA THR A 218 33.09 16.28 19.82
C THR A 218 32.33 15.70 21.03
N ASN A 219 31.78 14.50 20.89
CA ASN A 219 30.99 13.87 21.96
C ASN A 219 31.81 13.62 23.25
N ASP A 220 31.18 13.75 24.42
CA ASP A 220 31.83 13.49 25.72
C ASP A 220 32.36 12.05 25.87
N THR A 221 31.83 11.10 25.10
CA THR A 221 32.33 9.71 25.06
C THR A 221 33.26 9.43 23.89
N PHE A 222 33.86 10.46 23.27
CA PHE A 222 34.74 10.29 22.11
C PHE A 222 36.01 9.47 22.44
N GLU A 223 36.26 8.45 21.64
CA GLU A 223 37.39 7.52 21.78
C GLU A 223 38.15 7.32 20.45
N ILE A 224 39.47 7.34 20.49
CA ILE A 224 40.34 6.99 19.37
C ILE A 224 40.65 5.49 19.45
N LEU A 225 40.19 4.74 18.46
CA LEU A 225 40.47 3.31 18.31
C LEU A 225 41.59 3.14 17.31
N TYR A 226 42.59 2.32 17.63
CA TYR A 226 43.73 2.07 16.73
C TYR A 226 44.07 0.59 16.67
N GLU A 227 44.51 0.12 15.50
CA GLU A 227 44.91 -1.28 15.31
C GLU A 227 46.02 -1.65 16.30
N SER A 228 45.93 -2.81 16.95
CA SER A 228 46.91 -3.26 17.95
C SER A 228 48.33 -3.46 17.39
N THR A 229 48.46 -3.58 16.07
CA THR A 229 49.74 -3.62 15.34
C THR A 229 50.23 -2.23 14.90
N GLY A 230 49.39 -1.19 15.01
CA GLY A 230 49.71 0.20 14.69
C GLY A 230 50.65 0.83 15.71
N SER A 231 51.59 1.64 15.23
CA SER A 231 52.62 2.30 16.04
C SER A 231 52.37 3.81 16.21
N GLY A 232 52.91 4.38 17.30
CA GLY A 232 52.79 5.82 17.64
C GLY A 232 51.64 6.18 18.58
N PHE A 233 50.62 5.33 18.69
CA PHE A 233 49.52 5.51 19.64
C PHE A 233 49.92 5.17 21.08
N THR A 234 49.20 5.78 22.04
CA THR A 234 49.38 5.56 23.48
C THR A 234 48.02 5.31 24.15
N THR A 235 48.00 4.62 25.29
CA THR A 235 46.82 4.35 26.13
C THR A 235 47.05 4.84 27.56
N PRO A 236 46.00 5.27 28.31
CA PRO A 236 44.59 5.37 27.90
C PRO A 236 44.26 6.65 27.12
N THR A 237 45.27 7.47 26.78
CA THR A 237 45.09 8.69 25.98
C THR A 237 46.21 8.89 24.95
N TRP A 238 45.88 9.50 23.81
CA TRP A 238 46.79 9.90 22.74
C TRP A 238 46.46 11.32 22.26
N LYS A 239 47.47 12.19 22.18
CA LYS A 239 47.36 13.66 21.95
C LYS A 239 46.32 14.40 22.83
N GLY A 240 45.90 13.81 23.95
CA GLY A 240 44.90 14.38 24.87
C GLY A 240 43.49 13.79 24.74
N TYR A 241 43.24 12.94 23.75
CA TYR A 241 41.98 12.22 23.56
C TYR A 241 42.05 10.83 24.21
N SER A 242 40.92 10.29 24.68
CA SER A 242 40.80 8.89 25.12
C SER A 242 41.16 7.95 23.97
N SER A 243 41.89 6.87 24.26
CA SER A 243 42.34 5.94 23.21
C SER A 243 42.53 4.51 23.69
N SER A 244 42.17 3.56 22.81
CA SER A 244 42.25 2.12 23.04
C SER A 244 42.69 1.38 21.77
N ALA A 245 43.44 0.28 21.96
CA ALA A 245 43.73 -0.64 20.86
C ALA A 245 42.52 -1.53 20.53
N TYR A 246 42.44 -2.01 19.29
CA TYR A 246 41.56 -3.09 18.84
C TYR A 246 42.33 -4.13 18.00
N ASP A 247 41.73 -5.26 17.73
CA ASP A 247 42.27 -6.30 16.84
C ASP A 247 41.28 -6.50 15.68
N SER A 248 41.71 -6.19 14.46
CA SER A 248 40.89 -6.30 13.23
C SER A 248 40.35 -7.71 12.96
N THR A 249 40.89 -8.75 13.59
CA THR A 249 40.37 -10.13 13.48
C THR A 249 39.31 -10.46 14.53
N THR A 250 39.08 -9.58 15.51
CA THR A 250 38.07 -9.78 16.55
C THR A 250 36.69 -9.31 16.08
N THR A 251 35.73 -10.22 16.11
CA THR A 251 34.31 -9.92 15.89
C THR A 251 33.58 -9.65 17.21
N TYR A 252 32.61 -8.75 17.16
CA TYR A 252 31.71 -8.36 18.23
C TYR A 252 30.25 -8.60 17.82
N SER A 253 29.33 -8.42 18.77
CA SER A 253 27.88 -8.51 18.54
C SER A 253 27.14 -7.29 19.09
N LEU A 254 26.02 -6.97 18.43
CA LEU A 254 24.99 -6.05 18.91
C LEU A 254 23.83 -6.89 19.46
N ASN A 255 23.75 -6.96 20.78
CA ASN A 255 22.76 -7.74 21.52
C ASN A 255 21.62 -6.85 22.01
N TYR A 256 20.41 -7.41 22.07
CA TYR A 256 19.24 -6.74 22.62
C TYR A 256 18.72 -7.45 23.87
N ASP A 257 18.60 -6.71 24.96
CA ASP A 257 18.07 -7.20 26.24
C ASP A 257 16.68 -6.59 26.49
N ALA A 258 15.67 -7.43 26.65
CA ALA A 258 14.30 -6.99 26.90
C ALA A 258 14.11 -6.31 28.27
N ASN A 259 15.12 -6.27 29.15
CA ASN A 259 15.18 -5.51 30.41
C ASN A 259 13.93 -5.68 31.30
N GLY A 260 13.56 -6.95 31.51
CA GLY A 260 12.36 -7.36 32.26
C GLY A 260 11.03 -7.27 31.50
N GLY A 261 11.06 -7.07 30.17
CA GLY A 261 9.96 -7.39 29.27
C GLY A 261 10.00 -8.84 28.78
N THR A 262 9.01 -9.22 28.00
CA THR A 262 8.84 -10.55 27.37
C THR A 262 8.87 -10.43 25.84
N GLY A 263 9.38 -11.47 25.16
CA GLY A 263 9.64 -11.47 23.72
C GLY A 263 11.14 -11.50 23.44
N SER A 264 11.54 -11.38 22.17
CA SER A 264 12.95 -11.31 21.79
C SER A 264 13.15 -10.46 20.54
N MET A 265 14.26 -9.72 20.54
CA MET A 265 14.70 -8.86 19.44
C MET A 265 15.97 -9.48 18.83
N PRO A 266 16.06 -9.68 17.50
CA PRO A 266 17.24 -10.29 16.89
C PRO A 266 18.46 -9.37 16.97
N GLY A 267 19.58 -9.90 17.48
CA GLY A 267 20.87 -9.22 17.48
C GLY A 267 21.63 -9.37 16.16
N VAL A 268 22.73 -8.65 16.02
CA VAL A 268 23.65 -8.72 14.87
C VAL A 268 25.01 -9.21 15.35
N ASN A 269 25.55 -10.27 14.74
CA ASN A 269 26.82 -10.90 15.13
C ASN A 269 27.86 -10.75 14.02
N GLY A 270 29.15 -10.88 14.34
CA GLY A 270 30.22 -10.90 13.34
C GLY A 270 30.74 -9.51 12.94
N LEU A 271 30.51 -8.51 13.78
CA LEU A 271 30.81 -7.10 13.53
C LEU A 271 32.27 -6.77 13.88
N HIS A 272 32.95 -5.96 13.08
CA HIS A 272 34.32 -5.52 13.32
C HIS A 272 34.36 -4.09 13.89
N THR A 273 35.49 -3.69 14.47
CA THR A 273 35.66 -2.29 14.93
C THR A 273 35.58 -1.33 13.75
N GLY A 274 34.72 -0.32 13.85
CA GLY A 274 34.44 0.64 12.80
C GLY A 274 33.13 0.39 12.05
N ASP A 275 32.56 -0.81 12.11
CA ASP A 275 31.29 -1.13 11.45
C ASP A 275 30.16 -0.21 11.92
N LEU A 276 29.24 0.11 11.00
CA LEU A 276 28.06 0.94 11.27
C LEU A 276 26.80 0.08 11.22
N VAL A 277 26.14 -0.09 12.36
CA VAL A 277 24.99 -1.01 12.50
C VAL A 277 23.72 -0.23 12.81
N THR A 278 22.67 -0.45 12.03
CA THR A 278 21.34 0.13 12.26
C THR A 278 20.65 -0.56 13.44
N VAL A 279 20.14 0.24 14.38
CA VAL A 279 19.38 -0.24 15.54
C VAL A 279 17.98 -0.66 15.13
N GLY A 280 17.63 -1.92 15.36
CA GLY A 280 16.31 -2.44 14.99
C GLY A 280 15.15 -1.76 15.73
N ILE A 281 14.04 -1.59 15.02
CA ILE A 281 12.77 -1.04 15.52
C ILE A 281 12.01 -2.11 16.34
N ASN A 282 11.59 -1.77 17.56
CA ASN A 282 10.72 -2.64 18.35
C ASN A 282 9.25 -2.58 17.89
N ASN A 283 8.92 -3.23 16.79
CA ASN A 283 7.56 -3.37 16.27
C ASN A 283 6.73 -4.41 17.07
N ASN A 284 6.55 -4.16 18.37
CA ASN A 284 5.91 -5.08 19.34
C ASN A 284 6.59 -6.46 19.48
N LEU A 285 7.88 -6.58 19.12
CA LEU A 285 8.67 -7.82 19.26
C LEU A 285 9.05 -8.10 20.72
N ILE A 286 9.22 -7.04 21.52
CA ILE A 286 9.29 -7.11 22.98
C ILE A 286 8.21 -6.22 23.59
N VAL A 287 7.54 -6.75 24.62
CA VAL A 287 6.43 -6.10 25.33
C VAL A 287 6.59 -6.29 26.85
N LYS A 288 6.07 -5.36 27.66
CA LYS A 288 6.11 -5.47 29.12
C LYS A 288 4.79 -4.95 29.69
N ALA A 289 4.00 -5.83 30.28
CA ALA A 289 2.66 -5.50 30.78
C ALA A 289 2.73 -4.32 31.76
N ASP A 290 1.90 -3.29 31.54
CA ASP A 290 1.88 -1.99 32.24
C ASP A 290 3.10 -1.08 32.03
N TRP A 291 3.91 -1.28 30.98
CA TRP A 291 5.04 -0.41 30.61
C TRP A 291 5.10 -0.18 29.09
N GLN A 292 5.47 1.04 28.69
CA GLN A 292 5.76 1.39 27.30
C GLN A 292 7.25 1.25 27.01
N PHE A 293 7.60 0.70 25.84
CA PHE A 293 8.97 0.75 25.32
C PHE A 293 9.27 2.17 24.84
N VAL A 294 10.40 2.74 25.29
CA VAL A 294 10.77 4.13 25.02
C VAL A 294 11.84 4.20 23.93
N ASN A 295 12.95 3.52 24.19
CA ASN A 295 14.12 3.43 23.31
C ASN A 295 15.03 2.30 23.81
N TRP A 296 16.11 2.06 23.07
CA TRP A 296 17.23 1.23 23.51
C TRP A 296 18.24 2.06 24.29
N ASN A 297 18.94 1.46 25.25
CA ASN A 297 19.96 2.15 26.06
C ASN A 297 21.19 1.27 26.30
N THR A 298 22.40 1.85 26.28
CA THR A 298 23.65 1.08 26.53
C THR A 298 23.86 0.62 27.97
N LYS A 299 22.92 0.92 28.89
CA LYS A 299 22.90 0.39 30.26
C LYS A 299 21.48 0.00 30.68
N ALA A 300 21.38 -1.08 31.45
CA ALA A 300 20.10 -1.60 31.97
C ALA A 300 19.34 -0.59 32.87
N ASP A 301 20.06 0.32 33.53
CA ASP A 301 19.50 1.37 34.38
C ASP A 301 18.99 2.60 33.63
N GLY A 302 19.16 2.65 32.30
CA GLY A 302 18.77 3.80 31.47
C GLY A 302 19.69 5.01 31.55
N THR A 303 20.83 4.93 32.27
CA THR A 303 21.84 6.01 32.37
C THR A 303 22.93 5.94 31.30
N GLY A 304 22.78 5.05 30.33
CA GLY A 304 23.64 4.94 29.15
C GLY A 304 23.15 5.81 27.99
N VAL A 305 23.79 5.63 26.84
CA VAL A 305 23.44 6.32 25.61
C VAL A 305 22.13 5.74 25.08
N ALA A 306 21.17 6.62 24.78
CA ALA A 306 19.90 6.26 24.15
C ALA A 306 20.06 6.09 22.63
N TYR A 307 19.40 5.07 22.08
CA TYR A 307 19.26 4.81 20.65
C TYR A 307 17.81 4.50 20.31
N TYR A 308 17.28 5.20 19.31
CA TYR A 308 15.95 4.93 18.75
C TYR A 308 16.05 3.92 17.59
N GLY A 309 14.92 3.39 17.14
CA GLY A 309 14.87 2.57 15.93
C GLY A 309 15.45 3.33 14.73
N ASP A 310 16.07 2.60 13.81
CA ASP A 310 16.75 3.07 12.59
C ASP A 310 17.98 3.97 12.82
N GLN A 311 18.39 4.22 14.06
CA GLN A 311 19.62 4.96 14.34
C GLN A 311 20.86 4.08 14.19
N ILE A 312 21.94 4.66 13.65
CA ILE A 312 23.23 3.98 13.51
C ILE A 312 23.99 3.98 14.84
N VAL A 313 24.45 2.80 15.26
CA VAL A 313 25.47 2.58 16.30
C VAL A 313 26.82 2.31 15.61
N PRO A 314 27.88 3.06 15.93
CA PRO A 314 29.23 2.69 15.52
C PRO A 314 29.79 1.60 16.44
N VAL A 315 30.38 0.55 15.85
CA VAL A 315 30.94 -0.59 16.58
C VAL A 315 32.36 -0.25 17.05
N GLY A 316 32.57 -0.35 18.36
CA GLY A 316 33.87 -0.13 18.98
C GLY A 316 34.67 -1.43 19.12
N ASN A 317 35.54 -1.49 20.13
CA ASN A 317 36.38 -2.64 20.45
C ASN A 317 35.79 -3.60 21.51
N LYS A 318 34.46 -3.64 21.65
CA LYS A 318 33.74 -4.37 22.71
C LYS A 318 32.31 -4.71 22.29
N GLU A 319 31.80 -5.82 22.83
CA GLU A 319 30.39 -6.23 22.74
C GLU A 319 29.43 -5.11 23.14
N ILE A 320 28.35 -4.95 22.39
CA ILE A 320 27.33 -3.92 22.63
C ILE A 320 26.04 -4.61 23.07
N THR A 321 25.54 -4.27 24.26
CA THR A 321 24.20 -4.68 24.69
C THR A 321 23.31 -3.45 24.81
N LEU A 322 22.21 -3.48 24.07
CA LEU A 322 21.14 -2.50 24.09
C LEU A 322 19.99 -3.01 24.95
N TYR A 323 19.83 -2.39 26.11
CA TYR A 323 18.77 -2.69 27.07
C TYR A 323 17.53 -1.88 26.73
N ALA A 324 16.37 -2.53 26.69
CA ALA A 324 15.10 -1.85 26.50
C ALA A 324 14.85 -0.87 27.66
N LYS A 325 14.70 0.42 27.36
CA LYS A 325 14.25 1.40 28.34
C LYS A 325 12.73 1.33 28.41
N TRP A 326 12.23 0.95 29.57
CA TRP A 326 10.80 0.88 29.86
C TRP A 326 10.38 2.02 30.75
N GLU A 327 9.26 2.64 30.42
CA GLU A 327 8.59 3.58 31.32
C GLU A 327 7.23 3.03 31.71
N ARG A 328 7.01 2.96 33.03
CA ARG A 328 5.78 2.42 33.60
C ARG A 328 4.61 3.26 33.12
N LEU A 329 3.57 2.63 32.60
CA LEU A 329 2.29 3.29 32.40
C LEU A 329 1.81 3.70 33.80
N HIS A 330 1.77 5.02 34.05
CA HIS A 330 1.35 5.53 35.34
C HIS A 330 -0.14 5.23 35.50
N SER A 331 -0.50 4.36 36.44
CA SER A 331 -1.88 4.16 36.83
C SER A 331 -2.39 5.41 37.55
N ILE A 332 -3.10 6.27 36.81
CA ILE A 332 -3.80 7.42 37.38
C ILE A 332 -5.03 6.88 38.10
N ASN A 333 -5.06 6.99 39.43
CA ASN A 333 -6.20 6.54 40.22
C ASN A 333 -7.27 7.65 40.22
N THR A 334 -8.16 7.63 39.22
CA THR A 334 -9.26 8.60 39.08
C THR A 334 -10.45 8.23 39.98
N ASP A 335 -10.29 8.36 41.30
CA ASP A 335 -11.41 8.28 42.27
C ASP A 335 -12.33 9.53 42.22
N THR A 336 -12.36 10.23 41.09
CA THR A 336 -13.27 11.32 40.75
C THR A 336 -13.60 11.24 39.26
N VAL A 337 -14.87 11.51 38.91
CA VAL A 337 -15.38 11.40 37.54
C VAL A 337 -14.67 12.44 36.66
N LEU A 338 -13.92 11.95 35.67
CA LEU A 338 -13.14 12.76 34.75
C LEU A 338 -13.78 12.69 33.34
N HIS A 339 -13.92 13.85 32.70
CA HIS A 339 -14.36 13.96 31.31
C HIS A 339 -13.15 14.25 30.42
N GLY A 340 -12.51 13.18 29.93
CA GLY A 340 -11.32 13.23 29.08
C GLY A 340 -10.30 12.13 29.33
N SER A 341 -9.29 12.08 28.46
CA SER A 341 -8.12 11.20 28.59
C SER A 341 -6.89 11.98 29.07
N ILE A 342 -6.12 11.38 29.98
CA ILE A 342 -4.81 11.90 30.39
C ILE A 342 -3.73 11.05 29.74
N THR A 343 -2.84 11.67 28.97
CA THR A 343 -1.69 11.04 28.32
C THR A 343 -0.40 11.66 28.88
N VAL A 344 0.38 10.87 29.61
CA VAL A 344 1.66 11.34 30.16
C VAL A 344 2.75 11.11 29.12
N ASP A 345 3.16 12.17 28.41
CA ASP A 345 4.28 12.11 27.46
C ASP A 345 5.62 12.26 28.21
N LYS A 346 6.38 11.17 28.22
CA LYS A 346 7.68 11.09 28.88
C LYS A 346 8.85 11.30 27.92
N SER A 347 8.58 11.33 26.61
CA SER A 347 9.61 11.47 25.57
C SER A 347 10.20 12.88 25.48
N ARG A 348 9.54 13.87 26.11
CA ARG A 348 9.87 15.31 26.03
C ARG A 348 10.45 15.93 27.31
N ALA A 349 10.77 15.15 28.34
CA ALA A 349 11.35 15.67 29.58
C ALA A 349 12.77 16.23 29.35
N ILE A 350 12.96 17.54 29.55
CA ILE A 350 14.22 18.24 29.27
C ILE A 350 15.17 18.23 30.49
N SER A 351 14.63 17.97 31.69
CA SER A 351 15.39 17.88 32.94
C SER A 351 14.81 16.86 33.93
N LYS A 352 15.48 16.69 35.07
CA LYS A 352 15.13 15.70 36.11
C LYS A 352 13.83 16.02 36.86
N ASP A 353 13.32 17.24 36.68
CA ASP A 353 12.22 17.85 37.45
C ASP A 353 11.04 18.28 36.55
N GLU A 354 11.00 17.80 35.30
CA GLU A 354 9.92 18.08 34.33
C GLU A 354 9.21 16.79 33.87
N VAL A 355 7.87 16.79 33.94
CA VAL A 355 7.01 15.73 33.41
C VAL A 355 5.95 16.37 32.53
N THR A 356 5.94 16.05 31.23
CA THR A 356 4.90 16.56 30.33
C THR A 356 3.64 15.71 30.49
N ILE A 357 2.52 16.37 30.79
CA ILE A 357 1.23 15.71 31.04
C ILE A 357 0.20 16.34 30.11
N THR A 358 -0.04 15.66 28.99
CA THR A 358 -1.02 16.05 27.99
C THR A 358 -2.38 15.59 28.44
N VAL A 359 -3.20 16.49 28.97
CA VAL A 359 -4.60 16.17 29.26
C VAL A 359 -5.45 16.59 28.07
N THR A 360 -6.16 15.63 27.51
CA THR A 360 -7.11 15.78 26.41
C THR A 360 -8.51 15.66 27.00
N PRO A 361 -9.14 16.75 27.47
CA PRO A 361 -10.52 16.72 27.94
C PRO A 361 -11.46 16.16 26.85
N ASP A 362 -12.59 15.58 27.26
CA ASP A 362 -13.67 15.25 26.33
C ASP A 362 -14.14 16.54 25.63
N GLU A 363 -14.63 16.44 24.39
CA GLU A 363 -15.04 17.62 23.62
C GLU A 363 -15.97 18.55 24.43
N GLY A 364 -15.56 19.81 24.54
CA GLY A 364 -16.29 20.86 25.25
C GLY A 364 -15.88 21.10 26.70
N TRP A 365 -15.04 20.26 27.32
CA TRP A 365 -14.55 20.50 28.69
C TRP A 365 -13.19 21.20 28.71
N SER A 366 -12.95 22.04 29.72
CA SER A 366 -11.62 22.61 30.00
C SER A 366 -11.21 22.36 31.46
N LEU A 367 -9.92 22.09 31.70
CA LEU A 367 -9.41 21.80 33.05
C LEU A 367 -8.92 23.05 33.77
N LYS A 368 -9.31 23.17 35.04
CA LYS A 368 -8.88 24.27 35.92
C LYS A 368 -7.95 23.77 37.03
N GLY A 369 -6.71 23.47 36.62
CA GLY A 369 -5.61 23.06 37.51
C GLY A 369 -5.55 21.56 37.81
N ILE A 370 -4.33 21.05 38.05
CA ILE A 370 -4.06 19.66 38.44
C ILE A 370 -3.02 19.68 39.55
N ASN A 371 -3.31 19.07 40.70
CA ASN A 371 -2.39 18.97 41.83
C ASN A 371 -1.78 17.57 41.93
N PHE A 372 -0.45 17.50 42.00
CA PHE A 372 0.30 16.26 42.18
C PHE A 372 0.78 16.14 43.62
N LYS A 373 0.31 15.11 44.33
CA LYS A 373 0.79 14.76 45.66
C LYS A 373 1.63 13.49 45.62
N ASN A 374 2.71 13.46 46.39
CA ASN A 374 3.47 12.24 46.61
C ASN A 374 2.59 11.21 47.36
N PRO A 375 2.29 10.03 46.79
CA PRO A 375 1.36 9.07 47.40
C PRO A 375 1.90 8.38 48.67
N LEU A 376 3.17 8.60 49.03
CA LEU A 376 3.79 8.08 50.26
C LEU A 376 3.96 9.13 51.36
N THR A 377 4.00 10.43 51.03
CA THR A 377 4.23 11.51 52.03
C THR A 377 3.11 12.54 52.12
N GLY A 378 2.31 12.70 51.06
CA GLY A 378 1.17 13.65 50.99
C GLY A 378 1.54 15.07 50.57
N ASP A 379 2.83 15.38 50.44
CA ASP A 379 3.35 16.69 50.03
C ASP A 379 3.11 16.96 48.54
N LEU A 380 3.03 18.24 48.17
CA LEU A 380 3.01 18.68 46.78
C LEU A 380 4.38 18.46 46.14
N LEU A 381 4.38 17.96 44.89
CA LEU A 381 5.58 17.88 44.08
C LEU A 381 5.75 19.18 43.28
N ASP A 382 6.97 19.72 43.30
CA ASP A 382 7.33 20.89 42.51
C ASP A 382 7.56 20.44 41.05
N ILE A 383 6.53 20.58 40.21
CA ILE A 383 6.50 20.07 38.83
C ILE A 383 6.14 21.21 37.87
N ARG A 384 7.00 21.44 36.87
CA ARG A 384 6.62 22.28 35.73
C ARG A 384 5.63 21.56 34.83
N LEU A 385 4.41 22.10 34.76
CA LEU A 385 3.32 21.57 33.95
C LEU A 385 3.26 22.24 32.59
N ILE A 386 3.51 21.45 31.54
CA ILE A 386 3.29 21.83 30.14
C ILE A 386 1.94 21.26 29.71
N ILE A 387 0.92 22.11 29.67
CA ILE A 387 -0.40 21.77 29.14
C ILE A 387 -0.41 22.14 27.65
N THR A 388 -0.67 21.15 26.79
CA THR A 388 -0.75 21.34 25.33
C THR A 388 -2.18 21.06 24.88
N GLU A 389 -2.90 22.10 24.47
CA GLU A 389 -4.20 21.97 23.80
C GLU A 389 -3.99 21.78 22.28
N ASN A 390 -5.02 21.31 21.56
CA ASN A 390 -4.99 20.98 20.12
C ASN A 390 -4.56 22.15 19.17
N SER A 391 -4.38 23.36 19.70
CA SER A 391 -3.88 24.54 18.99
C SER A 391 -2.35 24.69 18.98
N GLY A 392 -1.62 23.90 19.77
CA GLY A 392 -0.14 23.92 19.83
C GLY A 392 0.46 25.12 20.59
N ALA A 393 -0.35 25.92 21.29
CA ALA A 393 0.13 26.99 22.16
C ALA A 393 0.67 26.42 23.48
N ILE A 394 1.92 26.75 23.82
CA ILE A 394 2.56 26.36 25.09
C ILE A 394 2.28 27.45 26.12
N LYS A 395 1.63 27.11 27.24
CA LYS A 395 1.54 27.97 28.43
C LYS A 395 2.47 27.44 29.53
N PHE A 396 3.30 28.33 30.06
CA PHE A 396 4.12 28.07 31.25
C PHE A 396 3.40 28.61 32.49
N PHE A 397 3.34 27.82 33.55
CA PHE A 397 2.90 28.25 34.88
C PHE A 397 4.06 28.02 35.86
N ASP A 398 4.62 29.09 36.42
CA ASP A 398 5.45 28.98 37.63
C ASP A 398 4.48 28.96 38.83
N MET A 399 4.53 27.91 39.65
CA MET A 399 3.70 27.81 40.85
C MET A 399 4.30 28.66 41.98
N ILE A 400 3.55 29.68 42.43
CA ILE A 400 3.91 30.49 43.60
C ILE A 400 2.70 30.61 44.53
N ASP A 401 2.53 29.56 45.33
CA ASP A 401 1.75 29.44 46.58
C ASP A 401 0.23 29.77 46.64
N GLU A 402 -0.42 29.07 47.59
CA GLU A 402 -1.78 29.20 48.14
C GLU A 402 -3.04 28.93 47.25
N ASP A 403 -3.67 27.78 47.55
CA ASP A 403 -5.10 27.40 47.46
C ASP A 403 -6.02 27.94 46.34
N ILE A 404 -6.46 27.04 45.44
CA ILE A 404 -7.58 27.26 44.50
C ILE A 404 -8.66 26.15 44.62
N LEU A 405 -9.92 26.58 44.67
CA LEU A 405 -11.14 25.77 44.77
C LEU A 405 -11.71 25.44 43.36
N VAL A 406 -12.35 24.27 43.19
CA VAL A 406 -12.78 23.74 41.87
C VAL A 406 -14.25 24.06 41.54
N THR A 407 -14.50 24.59 40.33
CA THR A 407 -15.79 24.56 39.58
C THR A 407 -15.50 24.46 38.07
N ALA A 408 -16.45 23.92 37.28
CA ALA A 408 -16.27 23.61 35.84
C ALA A 408 -17.32 24.31 34.94
N GLU A 409 -16.90 24.74 33.75
CA GLU A 409 -17.72 25.36 32.69
C GLU A 409 -17.21 24.92 31.28
N PHE A 410 -18.04 25.06 30.23
CA PHE A 410 -17.89 24.42 28.91
C PHE A 410 -17.32 25.37 27.83
N MET A 411 -16.46 24.88 26.93
CA MET A 411 -15.68 25.66 25.94
C MET A 411 -15.28 24.81 24.71
N GLN A 412 -15.37 25.37 23.49
CA GLN A 412 -14.86 24.75 22.24
C GLN A 412 -14.36 25.84 21.28
N GLY A 413 -13.11 25.69 20.81
CA GLY A 413 -12.48 26.62 19.86
C GLY A 413 -12.04 27.95 20.49
N GLU A 414 -11.93 29.00 19.67
CA GLU A 414 -11.53 30.34 20.11
C GLU A 414 -12.66 31.14 20.81
N PHE A 415 -13.79 30.48 21.12
CA PHE A 415 -15.02 31.12 21.59
C PHE A 415 -15.60 30.43 22.83
N THR A 416 -15.94 31.21 23.86
CA THR A 416 -16.95 30.79 24.86
C THR A 416 -18.33 30.92 24.24
N TYR A 417 -19.27 30.03 24.59
CA TYR A 417 -20.64 30.07 24.11
C TYR A 417 -21.61 29.39 25.08
N GLU A 418 -22.91 29.60 24.88
CA GLU A 418 -23.98 28.84 25.53
C GLU A 418 -24.89 28.19 24.47
N THR A 419 -25.54 27.08 24.83
CA THR A 419 -26.66 26.55 24.04
C THR A 419 -27.93 27.34 24.37
N THR A 420 -28.56 27.92 23.36
CA THR A 420 -29.83 28.67 23.48
C THR A 420 -31.03 27.74 23.67
N SER A 421 -32.18 28.30 24.06
CA SER A 421 -33.39 27.53 24.40
C SER A 421 -34.00 26.72 23.24
N ASP A 422 -33.61 27.01 22.01
CA ASP A 422 -33.96 26.33 20.76
C ASP A 422 -32.92 25.29 20.32
N SER A 423 -31.90 25.03 21.14
CA SER A 423 -30.74 24.15 20.86
C SER A 423 -29.72 24.66 19.85
N ALA A 424 -29.78 25.94 19.45
CA ALA A 424 -28.71 26.61 18.72
C ALA A 424 -27.58 27.12 19.66
N ILE A 425 -26.61 27.87 19.12
CA ILE A 425 -25.43 28.35 19.85
C ILE A 425 -25.34 29.89 19.84
N ALA A 426 -25.13 30.47 21.03
CA ALA A 426 -24.82 31.89 21.23
C ALA A 426 -23.39 32.06 21.76
N ILE A 427 -22.51 32.66 20.95
CA ILE A 427 -21.13 32.99 21.33
C ILE A 427 -21.13 34.14 22.34
N LYS A 428 -20.33 34.00 23.42
CA LYS A 428 -20.24 34.95 24.55
C LYS A 428 -18.98 35.80 24.56
N HIS A 429 -17.82 35.22 24.28
CA HIS A 429 -16.52 35.88 24.27
C HIS A 429 -15.56 35.18 23.32
N TYR A 430 -14.80 35.95 22.56
CA TYR A 430 -13.62 35.50 21.83
C TYR A 430 -12.41 35.47 22.77
N GLN A 431 -11.55 34.46 22.61
CA GLN A 431 -10.29 34.32 23.36
C GLN A 431 -9.12 33.91 22.45
N GLY A 432 -9.32 33.92 21.12
CA GLY A 432 -8.25 33.69 20.16
C GLY A 432 -7.32 34.89 20.02
N ILE A 433 -6.27 34.72 19.20
CA ILE A 433 -5.21 35.73 18.98
C ILE A 433 -5.17 36.28 17.55
N LYS A 434 -6.17 35.94 16.72
CA LYS A 434 -6.18 36.34 15.31
C LYS A 434 -6.68 37.77 15.16
N SER A 435 -6.07 38.49 14.23
CA SER A 435 -6.61 39.76 13.75
C SER A 435 -7.85 39.58 12.90
N ASP A 436 -7.91 38.50 12.13
CA ASP A 436 -8.99 38.24 11.17
C ASP A 436 -9.79 37.04 11.68
N VAL A 437 -10.89 37.35 12.34
CA VAL A 437 -11.72 36.39 13.06
C VAL A 437 -12.76 35.79 12.11
N VAL A 438 -12.98 34.48 12.22
CA VAL A 438 -14.07 33.80 11.52
C VAL A 438 -14.99 33.17 12.57
N ILE A 439 -16.24 33.63 12.61
CA ILE A 439 -17.30 32.97 13.39
C ILE A 439 -17.65 31.64 12.68
N PRO A 440 -17.60 30.48 13.37
CA PRO A 440 -17.97 29.21 12.77
C PRO A 440 -19.48 29.14 12.48
N ARG A 441 -19.87 28.42 11.42
CA ARG A 441 -21.29 28.18 11.07
C ARG A 441 -21.99 27.31 12.11
N GLU A 442 -21.28 26.33 12.63
CA GLU A 442 -21.75 25.37 13.62
C GLU A 442 -20.67 25.16 14.69
N ILE A 443 -21.12 24.88 15.92
CA ILE A 443 -20.33 24.49 17.09
C ILE A 443 -21.06 23.27 17.68
N ASP A 444 -20.35 22.18 17.99
CA ASP A 444 -20.96 20.89 18.38
C ASP A 444 -22.04 20.35 17.41
N GLY A 445 -21.92 20.63 16.11
CA GLY A 445 -22.94 20.27 15.10
C GLY A 445 -24.28 20.99 15.27
N LYS A 446 -24.30 22.08 16.05
CA LYS A 446 -25.45 22.99 16.23
C LYS A 446 -25.15 24.33 15.56
N PRO A 447 -26.13 24.98 14.91
CA PRO A 447 -25.92 26.26 14.24
C PRO A 447 -25.56 27.36 15.24
N VAL A 448 -24.54 28.14 14.92
CA VAL A 448 -24.25 29.41 15.62
C VAL A 448 -25.22 30.46 15.11
N THR A 449 -26.17 30.83 15.95
CA THR A 449 -27.24 31.78 15.62
C THR A 449 -27.02 33.16 16.23
N LYS A 450 -26.17 33.28 17.25
CA LYS A 450 -26.09 34.51 18.04
C LYS A 450 -24.67 34.90 18.45
N ILE A 451 -24.41 36.21 18.45
CA ILE A 451 -23.21 36.84 19.03
C ILE A 451 -23.64 37.76 20.17
N SER A 452 -23.14 37.52 21.38
CA SER A 452 -23.54 38.25 22.58
C SER A 452 -22.71 39.51 22.86
N THR A 453 -23.25 40.30 23.78
CA THR A 453 -22.68 41.54 24.33
C THR A 453 -21.24 41.34 24.77
N LEU A 454 -20.34 42.27 24.38
CA LEU A 454 -18.90 42.25 24.68
C LEU A 454 -18.11 41.04 24.17
N THR A 455 -18.61 40.27 23.19
CA THR A 455 -17.89 39.11 22.63
C THR A 455 -16.43 39.42 22.25
N PHE A 456 -16.18 40.57 21.64
CA PHE A 456 -14.85 41.05 21.24
C PHE A 456 -14.35 42.23 22.09
N GLY A 457 -14.98 42.52 23.24
CA GLY A 457 -14.78 43.75 23.99
C GLY A 457 -13.31 44.09 24.27
N MET A 458 -12.90 45.31 23.91
CA MET A 458 -11.55 45.89 24.09
C MET A 458 -10.42 45.15 23.34
N MET A 459 -10.74 44.32 22.34
CA MET A 459 -9.74 43.54 21.60
C MET A 459 -9.07 44.37 20.49
N MET A 460 -8.14 45.22 20.90
CA MET A 460 -7.36 46.14 20.06
C MET A 460 -6.49 45.47 18.98
N TYR A 461 -6.49 44.15 18.85
CA TYR A 461 -5.75 43.41 17.81
C TYR A 461 -6.66 42.84 16.71
N VAL A 462 -7.98 42.85 16.89
CA VAL A 462 -8.95 42.36 15.89
C VAL A 462 -9.14 43.43 14.82
N ASN A 463 -8.88 43.05 13.56
CA ASN A 463 -8.97 43.87 12.35
C ASN A 463 -10.22 43.57 11.51
N SER A 464 -10.67 42.31 11.46
CA SER A 464 -11.87 41.91 10.72
C SER A 464 -12.62 40.76 11.38
N ILE A 465 -13.94 40.68 11.13
CA ILE A 465 -14.79 39.58 11.59
C ILE A 465 -15.66 39.06 10.43
N ARG A 466 -15.58 37.77 10.13
CA ARG A 466 -16.49 37.05 9.21
C ARG A 466 -17.65 36.45 9.99
N ILE A 467 -18.88 36.73 9.58
CA ILE A 467 -20.13 36.27 10.21
C ILE A 467 -20.92 35.40 9.23
N PRO A 468 -21.21 34.13 9.57
CA PRO A 468 -21.95 33.22 8.70
C PRO A 468 -23.45 33.54 8.64
N ASN A 469 -24.13 33.08 7.59
CA ASN A 469 -25.59 33.24 7.40
C ASN A 469 -26.43 32.54 8.48
N SER A 470 -25.85 31.68 9.32
CA SER A 470 -26.53 31.08 10.46
C SER A 470 -26.81 32.10 11.58
N VAL A 471 -25.98 33.15 11.71
CA VAL A 471 -26.13 34.18 12.75
C VAL A 471 -27.27 35.13 12.41
N ASN A 472 -28.35 35.06 13.20
CA ASN A 472 -29.55 35.89 13.06
C ASN A 472 -29.69 36.94 14.17
N GLU A 473 -28.90 36.86 15.25
CA GLU A 473 -28.89 37.83 16.36
C GLU A 473 -27.47 38.34 16.70
N ILE A 474 -27.32 39.66 16.80
CA ILE A 474 -26.11 40.30 17.33
C ILE A 474 -26.53 41.32 18.39
N GLU A 475 -26.05 41.12 19.62
CA GLU A 475 -26.38 41.98 20.77
C GLU A 475 -25.60 43.31 20.76
N GLU A 476 -26.00 44.22 21.66
CA GLU A 476 -25.36 45.53 21.87
C GLU A 476 -23.88 45.35 22.28
N ALA A 477 -23.01 46.27 21.85
CA ALA A 477 -21.59 46.27 22.26
C ALA A 477 -20.82 44.95 22.01
N ALA A 478 -21.28 44.11 21.07
CA ALA A 478 -20.63 42.84 20.71
C ALA A 478 -19.13 42.97 20.34
N ALA A 479 -18.72 44.08 19.71
CA ALA A 479 -17.32 44.47 19.51
C ALA A 479 -17.06 45.90 20.01
N TYR A 480 -17.28 46.12 21.31
CA TYR A 480 -17.00 47.38 21.99
C TYR A 480 -15.50 47.71 22.04
N ASP A 481 -15.12 48.96 21.75
CA ASP A 481 -13.75 49.49 21.91
C ASP A 481 -12.68 48.65 21.20
N CYS A 482 -13.05 48.11 20.03
CA CYS A 482 -12.16 47.38 19.13
C CYS A 482 -11.51 48.35 18.15
N GLY A 483 -10.60 49.20 18.65
CA GLY A 483 -10.10 50.37 17.91
C GLY A 483 -9.38 50.09 16.58
N ASN A 484 -8.98 48.85 16.30
CA ASN A 484 -8.40 48.40 15.03
C ASN A 484 -9.37 47.63 14.12
N LEU A 485 -10.61 47.38 14.56
CA LEU A 485 -11.62 46.66 13.77
C LEU A 485 -12.05 47.56 12.60
N LYS A 486 -11.72 47.12 11.38
CA LYS A 486 -11.94 47.84 10.12
C LYS A 486 -13.04 47.24 9.26
N SER A 487 -13.39 45.98 9.46
CA SER A 487 -14.44 45.36 8.64
C SER A 487 -15.20 44.22 9.30
N VAL A 488 -16.47 44.08 8.91
CA VAL A 488 -17.27 42.88 9.18
C VAL A 488 -17.81 42.37 7.86
N PHE A 489 -17.62 41.09 7.54
CA PHE A 489 -18.17 40.45 6.34
C PHE A 489 -19.29 39.48 6.71
N PHE A 490 -20.50 39.73 6.23
CA PHE A 490 -21.65 38.83 6.35
C PHE A 490 -21.74 37.90 5.13
N GLU A 491 -21.71 36.58 5.36
CA GLU A 491 -21.88 35.57 4.31
C GLU A 491 -23.33 35.46 3.79
N GLY A 492 -24.27 36.18 4.42
CA GLY A 492 -25.70 35.91 4.36
C GLY A 492 -26.59 37.14 4.31
N ASN A 493 -27.85 36.95 4.67
CA ASN A 493 -28.81 38.05 4.90
C ASN A 493 -28.42 38.88 6.14
N ALA A 494 -28.99 40.07 6.26
CA ALA A 494 -28.82 40.86 7.48
C ALA A 494 -29.49 40.14 8.67
N PRO A 495 -28.86 40.12 9.86
CA PRO A 495 -29.45 39.50 11.05
C PRO A 495 -30.78 40.16 11.42
N GLU A 496 -31.79 39.35 11.74
CA GLU A 496 -33.13 39.80 12.09
C GLU A 496 -33.15 40.65 13.37
N MET A 497 -32.24 40.36 14.30
CA MET A 497 -32.05 41.11 15.54
C MET A 497 -30.64 41.71 15.60
N PHE A 498 -30.54 43.01 15.37
CA PHE A 498 -29.29 43.77 15.43
C PHE A 498 -29.47 45.02 16.30
N LYS A 499 -28.45 45.38 17.10
CA LYS A 499 -28.44 46.62 17.89
C LYS A 499 -27.54 47.65 17.21
N THR A 500 -27.97 48.91 17.20
CA THR A 500 -27.26 49.99 16.49
C THR A 500 -25.83 50.21 16.97
N ASP A 501 -25.55 49.82 18.20
CA ASP A 501 -24.25 50.00 18.87
C ASP A 501 -23.49 48.65 19.04
N SER A 502 -23.77 47.64 18.20
CA SER A 502 -23.09 46.33 18.24
C SER A 502 -21.58 46.41 17.96
N PHE A 503 -21.11 47.38 17.19
CA PHE A 503 -19.68 47.60 16.86
C PHE A 503 -19.24 49.00 17.31
N PHE A 504 -19.44 49.33 18.58
CA PHE A 504 -19.23 50.67 19.15
C PHE A 504 -17.74 50.98 19.39
N TYR A 505 -17.28 52.19 19.04
CA TYR A 505 -15.87 52.62 19.09
C TYR A 505 -14.89 51.78 18.23
N SER A 506 -15.31 51.32 17.05
CA SER A 506 -14.44 50.75 16.01
C SER A 506 -13.63 51.82 15.24
N ASP A 507 -12.75 51.39 14.32
CA ASP A 507 -11.94 52.29 13.47
C ASP A 507 -12.85 53.30 12.70
N PRO A 508 -12.49 54.60 12.58
CA PRO A 508 -13.25 55.57 11.78
C PRO A 508 -13.44 55.20 10.30
N ALA A 509 -12.65 54.27 9.76
CA ALA A 509 -12.76 53.69 8.42
C ALA A 509 -13.48 52.33 8.39
N PHE A 510 -14.25 51.98 9.44
CA PHE A 510 -14.99 50.71 9.53
C PHE A 510 -16.07 50.55 8.47
N GLU A 511 -16.08 49.43 7.76
CA GLU A 511 -17.06 49.08 6.72
C GLU A 511 -17.67 47.68 6.89
N ILE A 512 -18.98 47.57 6.68
CA ILE A 512 -19.70 46.30 6.62
C ILE A 512 -19.79 45.81 5.17
N TYR A 513 -19.24 44.63 4.92
CA TYR A 513 -19.30 43.95 3.64
C TYR A 513 -20.34 42.84 3.66
N TYR A 514 -21.04 42.61 2.55
CA TYR A 514 -22.03 41.53 2.44
C TYR A 514 -22.16 41.01 1.01
N VAL A 515 -22.73 39.81 0.84
CA VAL A 515 -22.91 39.19 -0.48
C VAL A 515 -23.99 39.91 -1.29
N ALA A 516 -23.69 40.31 -2.53
CA ALA A 516 -24.67 40.95 -3.40
C ALA A 516 -25.84 40.00 -3.70
N GLY A 517 -27.06 40.46 -3.39
CA GLY A 517 -28.30 39.66 -3.45
C GLY A 517 -28.88 39.32 -2.08
N SER A 518 -28.12 39.46 -0.99
CA SER A 518 -28.63 39.34 0.38
C SER A 518 -29.72 40.36 0.70
N THR A 519 -30.72 39.97 1.49
CA THR A 519 -31.82 40.82 1.93
C THR A 519 -31.53 41.47 3.29
N GLY A 520 -32.22 42.58 3.58
CA GLY A 520 -32.19 43.27 4.88
C GLY A 520 -31.09 44.33 5.04
N PHE A 521 -30.03 44.31 4.23
CA PHE A 521 -29.04 45.39 4.16
C PHE A 521 -29.52 46.57 3.32
N THR A 522 -29.05 47.77 3.66
CA THR A 522 -29.26 49.01 2.89
C THR A 522 -27.93 49.65 2.52
N THR A 523 -27.86 50.30 1.36
CA THR A 523 -26.65 51.00 0.86
C THR A 523 -26.93 52.49 0.63
N PRO A 524 -25.95 53.38 0.87
CA PRO A 524 -24.57 53.11 1.30
C PRO A 524 -24.40 52.95 2.82
N ASN A 525 -25.49 52.94 3.60
CA ASN A 525 -25.42 52.75 5.06
C ASN A 525 -26.54 51.84 5.56
N TRP A 526 -26.25 51.07 6.62
CA TRP A 526 -27.18 50.20 7.34
C TRP A 526 -26.94 50.31 8.85
N ASN A 527 -27.99 50.58 9.62
CA ASN A 527 -27.93 50.80 11.09
C ASN A 527 -26.86 51.81 11.56
N GLY A 528 -26.46 52.77 10.71
CA GLY A 528 -25.44 53.78 11.00
C GLY A 528 -24.03 53.45 10.51
N TYR A 529 -23.80 52.23 10.01
CA TYR A 529 -22.52 51.77 9.47
C TYR A 529 -22.47 51.87 7.94
N SER A 530 -21.30 52.18 7.38
CA SER A 530 -21.05 52.16 5.93
C SER A 530 -21.16 50.73 5.39
N THR A 531 -21.76 50.54 4.20
CA THR A 531 -21.99 49.21 3.62
C THR A 531 -21.52 49.06 2.17
N VAL A 532 -20.93 47.90 1.86
CA VAL A 532 -20.44 47.51 0.52
C VAL A 532 -20.93 46.10 0.15
N ALA A 533 -21.55 45.96 -1.03
CA ALA A 533 -21.97 44.67 -1.57
C ALA A 533 -20.89 44.07 -2.49
N ILE A 534 -20.51 42.81 -2.27
CA ILE A 534 -19.51 42.08 -3.07
C ILE A 534 -20.21 41.05 -3.97
N LEU A 535 -19.87 40.99 -5.26
CA LEU A 535 -20.46 40.03 -6.19
C LEU A 535 -19.98 38.58 -5.88
N PRO A 536 -20.84 37.55 -6.03
CA PRO A 536 -20.43 36.16 -5.87
C PRO A 536 -19.26 35.72 -6.76
N SER A 537 -19.10 36.32 -7.94
CA SER A 537 -17.94 36.12 -8.83
C SER A 537 -16.61 36.54 -8.19
N ASP A 538 -16.63 37.66 -7.48
CA ASP A 538 -15.42 38.27 -6.93
C ASP A 538 -15.01 37.55 -5.63
N ILE A 539 -16.02 37.10 -4.86
CA ILE A 539 -15.89 36.18 -3.74
C ILE A 539 -15.20 34.88 -4.17
N ILE A 540 -15.70 34.22 -5.22
CA ILE A 540 -15.13 32.96 -5.73
C ILE A 540 -13.71 33.18 -6.27
N ALA A 541 -13.46 34.28 -6.99
CA ALA A 541 -12.13 34.59 -7.51
C ALA A 541 -11.09 34.78 -6.39
N ALA A 542 -11.45 35.47 -5.31
CA ALA A 542 -10.58 35.67 -4.16
C ALA A 542 -10.38 34.40 -3.34
N ASP A 543 -11.44 33.63 -3.06
CA ASP A 543 -11.31 32.35 -2.34
C ASP A 543 -10.46 31.36 -3.14
N LYS A 544 -10.69 31.22 -4.45
CA LYS A 544 -9.87 30.39 -5.36
C LYS A 544 -8.40 30.80 -5.36
N ALA A 545 -8.09 32.10 -5.30
CA ALA A 545 -6.71 32.57 -5.20
C ALA A 545 -6.01 32.15 -3.88
N SER A 546 -6.77 31.79 -2.83
CA SER A 546 -6.25 31.36 -1.52
C SER A 546 -6.07 29.84 -1.36
N ILE A 547 -6.59 29.02 -2.29
CA ILE A 547 -6.59 27.55 -2.13
C ILE A 547 -5.18 27.00 -2.32
N THR A 548 -4.73 26.23 -1.34
CA THR A 548 -3.47 25.47 -1.38
C THR A 548 -3.71 24.05 -0.88
N VAL A 549 -2.92 23.10 -1.40
CA VAL A 549 -2.82 21.76 -0.82
C VAL A 549 -1.79 21.83 0.31
N GLY A 550 -2.18 21.43 1.53
CA GLY A 550 -1.28 21.38 2.67
C GLY A 550 -0.50 20.07 2.74
N TYR A 551 0.82 20.14 2.77
CA TYR A 551 1.71 18.98 2.88
C TYR A 551 2.16 18.73 4.33
N THR A 552 2.56 17.51 4.64
CA THR A 552 3.25 17.17 5.90
C THR A 552 4.75 17.49 5.77
N ALA A 553 5.47 17.67 6.89
CA ALA A 553 6.89 18.02 6.84
C ALA A 553 7.70 16.95 6.08
N GLY A 554 8.45 17.38 5.06
CA GLY A 554 9.21 16.51 4.14
C GLY A 554 8.51 16.24 2.80
N ASP A 555 7.19 16.41 2.72
CA ASP A 555 6.41 16.22 1.49
C ASP A 555 6.32 17.51 0.65
N SER A 556 6.08 17.34 -0.65
CA SER A 556 5.80 18.43 -1.60
C SER A 556 4.93 17.94 -2.75
N ALA A 557 4.46 18.85 -3.62
CA ALA A 557 3.68 18.47 -4.80
C ALA A 557 4.35 17.39 -5.66
N THR A 558 5.68 17.41 -5.81
CA THR A 558 6.43 16.42 -6.61
C THR A 558 7.00 15.25 -5.79
N ALA A 559 6.72 15.19 -4.49
CA ALA A 559 7.19 14.16 -3.59
C ALA A 559 6.22 14.02 -2.41
N VAL A 560 5.08 13.38 -2.65
CA VAL A 560 4.08 13.07 -1.63
C VAL A 560 4.33 11.65 -1.12
N THR A 561 4.41 11.49 0.20
CA THR A 561 4.59 10.21 0.89
C THR A 561 3.59 10.01 2.04
N GLN A 562 2.87 11.07 2.43
CA GLN A 562 1.99 11.14 3.59
C GLN A 562 0.68 11.86 3.24
N ASN A 563 -0.31 11.74 4.12
CA ASN A 563 -1.62 12.38 3.94
C ASN A 563 -1.51 13.92 3.78
N LEU A 564 -2.37 14.44 2.89
CA LEU A 564 -2.53 15.85 2.59
C LEU A 564 -3.57 16.49 3.51
N ARG A 565 -3.55 17.83 3.57
CA ARG A 565 -4.55 18.66 4.24
C ARG A 565 -5.28 19.49 3.20
N LEU A 566 -6.58 19.23 3.01
CA LEU A 566 -7.43 19.87 2.00
C LEU A 566 -8.53 20.70 2.68
N SER A 567 -8.69 21.96 2.29
CA SER A 567 -9.69 22.87 2.89
C SER A 567 -11.07 22.70 2.27
N SER A 568 -12.11 22.55 3.09
CA SER A 568 -13.53 22.50 2.67
C SER A 568 -14.20 23.88 2.59
N ILE A 569 -13.52 24.94 3.02
CA ILE A 569 -14.03 26.32 3.06
C ILE A 569 -12.92 27.27 2.58
N GLY A 570 -13.27 28.26 1.75
CA GLY A 570 -12.36 29.30 1.26
C GLY A 570 -11.96 30.30 2.34
N ALA A 571 -10.67 30.64 2.40
CA ALA A 571 -10.10 31.41 3.50
C ALA A 571 -10.51 32.90 3.51
N THR A 572 -10.87 33.47 2.35
CA THR A 572 -11.07 34.91 2.18
C THR A 572 -12.53 35.35 2.30
N TYR A 573 -13.49 34.53 1.87
CA TYR A 573 -14.94 34.82 1.86
C TYR A 573 -15.85 33.62 2.20
N GLY A 574 -15.28 32.49 2.62
CA GLY A 574 -16.06 31.35 3.10
C GLY A 574 -16.91 30.69 2.01
N SER A 575 -16.42 30.64 0.77
CA SER A 575 -17.02 29.80 -0.28
C SER A 575 -16.86 28.32 0.06
N ASP A 576 -17.85 27.50 -0.32
CA ASP A 576 -17.78 26.06 -0.07
C ASP A 576 -16.82 25.42 -1.07
N ILE A 577 -15.91 24.55 -0.59
CA ILE A 577 -14.93 23.86 -1.42
C ILE A 577 -15.16 22.35 -1.34
N THR A 578 -15.23 21.70 -2.50
CA THR A 578 -15.26 20.24 -2.62
C THR A 578 -14.08 19.75 -3.47
N TRP A 579 -13.49 18.62 -3.09
CA TRP A 579 -12.29 18.07 -3.73
C TRP A 579 -12.57 16.77 -4.47
N CYS A 580 -11.88 16.57 -5.60
CA CYS A 580 -11.96 15.35 -6.40
C CYS A 580 -10.56 14.95 -6.88
N SER A 581 -10.15 13.70 -6.63
CA SER A 581 -8.89 13.13 -7.11
C SER A 581 -9.07 12.38 -8.43
N SER A 582 -8.07 12.48 -9.32
CA SER A 582 -8.00 11.69 -10.55
C SER A 582 -7.81 10.19 -10.31
N ASP A 583 -7.25 9.80 -9.16
CA ASP A 583 -7.11 8.41 -8.74
C ASP A 583 -7.20 8.33 -7.21
N THR A 584 -8.37 7.90 -6.73
CA THR A 584 -8.69 7.76 -5.31
C THR A 584 -8.05 6.55 -4.63
N SER A 585 -7.42 5.65 -5.40
CA SER A 585 -6.61 4.56 -4.84
C SER A 585 -5.22 5.01 -4.40
N VAL A 586 -4.78 6.19 -4.86
CA VAL A 586 -3.48 6.79 -4.53
C VAL A 586 -3.63 8.05 -3.67
N ILE A 587 -4.60 8.93 -3.95
CA ILE A 587 -4.98 10.04 -3.03
C ILE A 587 -6.50 10.15 -2.96
N SER A 588 -7.11 9.97 -1.79
CA SER A 588 -8.56 10.12 -1.61
C SER A 588 -9.02 11.58 -1.79
N ASN A 589 -10.33 11.78 -1.94
CA ASN A 589 -10.92 13.14 -2.03
C ASN A 589 -10.70 13.96 -0.73
N ASP A 590 -10.46 13.29 0.40
CA ASP A 590 -10.16 13.90 1.70
C ASP A 590 -8.64 14.04 1.96
N GLY A 591 -7.81 13.63 1.00
CA GLY A 591 -6.34 13.79 1.04
C GLY A 591 -5.55 12.60 1.62
N ILE A 592 -6.17 11.44 1.85
CA ILE A 592 -5.47 10.25 2.36
C ILE A 592 -4.60 9.64 1.26
N VAL A 593 -3.32 9.38 1.51
CA VAL A 593 -2.33 8.96 0.51
C VAL A 593 -1.95 7.49 0.68
N THR A 594 -1.96 6.74 -0.42
CA THR A 594 -1.47 5.36 -0.52
C THR A 594 -0.32 5.31 -1.51
N ARG A 595 0.86 4.86 -1.07
CA ARG A 595 2.09 4.83 -1.89
C ARG A 595 2.16 3.60 -2.80
N PRO A 596 2.54 3.74 -4.08
CA PRO A 596 2.80 2.60 -4.95
C PRO A 596 3.94 1.69 -4.46
N ALA A 597 3.95 0.43 -4.88
CA ALA A 597 5.06 -0.49 -4.62
C ALA A 597 6.33 -0.07 -5.39
N TYR A 598 7.53 -0.42 -4.90
CA TYR A 598 8.82 -0.05 -5.51
C TYR A 598 8.92 -0.31 -7.02
N LEU A 599 8.28 -1.38 -7.52
CA LEU A 599 8.28 -1.77 -8.92
C LEU A 599 7.19 -1.07 -9.77
N SER A 600 6.19 -0.44 -9.14
CA SER A 600 5.07 0.23 -9.82
C SER A 600 5.41 1.62 -10.38
N GLY A 601 6.51 2.22 -9.91
CA GLY A 601 6.84 3.61 -10.21
C GLY A 601 6.04 4.61 -9.37
N ASP A 602 6.38 5.89 -9.47
CA ASP A 602 5.67 6.97 -8.78
C ASP A 602 4.36 7.30 -9.50
N ALA A 603 3.31 7.65 -8.75
CA ALA A 603 1.97 7.87 -9.28
C ALA A 603 1.65 9.37 -9.43
N ASN A 604 1.24 9.79 -10.63
CA ASN A 604 0.87 11.18 -10.92
C ASN A 604 -0.64 11.39 -10.72
N ILE A 605 -1.01 12.41 -9.94
CA ILE A 605 -2.38 12.64 -9.45
C ILE A 605 -2.78 14.08 -9.68
N THR A 606 -3.98 14.31 -10.23
CA THR A 606 -4.59 15.63 -10.32
C THR A 606 -5.72 15.74 -9.30
N LEU A 607 -5.55 16.62 -8.31
CA LEU A 607 -6.63 17.04 -7.41
C LEU A 607 -7.36 18.25 -8.02
N THR A 608 -8.69 18.24 -8.01
CA THR A 608 -9.54 19.35 -8.46
C THR A 608 -10.38 19.87 -7.29
N ALA A 609 -10.15 21.12 -6.91
CA ALA A 609 -11.01 21.86 -6.00
C ALA A 609 -12.14 22.56 -6.79
N THR A 610 -13.38 22.42 -6.35
CA THR A 610 -14.55 23.13 -6.87
C THR A 610 -15.04 24.10 -5.82
N VAL A 611 -15.06 25.39 -6.15
CA VAL A 611 -15.40 26.53 -5.28
C VAL A 611 -16.81 27.01 -5.62
N ASN A 612 -17.69 27.12 -4.63
CA ASN A 612 -19.09 27.47 -4.82
C ASN A 612 -19.54 28.61 -3.90
N LYS A 613 -20.27 29.59 -4.46
CA LYS A 613 -21.03 30.59 -3.69
C LYS A 613 -22.33 30.94 -4.44
N ASN A 614 -23.47 30.76 -3.77
CA ASN A 614 -24.81 31.12 -4.27
C ASN A 614 -25.08 30.69 -5.73
N SER A 615 -24.86 29.40 -6.04
CA SER A 615 -25.04 28.77 -7.36
C SER A 615 -24.07 29.25 -8.45
N THR A 616 -23.08 30.09 -8.12
CA THR A 616 -21.93 30.37 -8.99
C THR A 616 -20.80 29.41 -8.60
N MET A 617 -20.13 28.81 -9.58
CA MET A 617 -19.04 27.84 -9.32
C MET A 617 -17.84 28.08 -10.26
N ASP A 618 -16.65 27.78 -9.75
CA ASP A 618 -15.38 27.75 -10.50
C ASP A 618 -14.49 26.61 -9.96
N THR A 619 -13.49 26.17 -10.72
CA THR A 619 -12.60 25.06 -10.34
C THR A 619 -11.12 25.41 -10.43
N GLN A 620 -10.28 24.70 -9.66
CA GLN A 620 -8.83 24.82 -9.67
C GLN A 620 -8.19 23.45 -9.54
N THR A 621 -7.12 23.20 -10.31
CA THR A 621 -6.43 21.90 -10.36
C THR A 621 -5.02 22.00 -9.79
N PHE A 622 -4.63 20.98 -9.05
CA PHE A 622 -3.30 20.78 -8.49
C PHE A 622 -2.76 19.44 -9.00
N ASN A 623 -1.52 19.40 -9.49
CA ASN A 623 -0.89 18.17 -9.95
C ASN A 623 0.17 17.73 -8.93
N LEU A 624 0.17 16.45 -8.59
CA LEU A 624 0.96 15.86 -7.53
C LEU A 624 1.63 14.55 -7.98
N VAL A 625 2.69 14.16 -7.30
CA VAL A 625 3.43 12.91 -7.52
C VAL A 625 3.58 12.18 -6.18
N VAL A 626 2.95 11.01 -6.06
CA VAL A 626 3.08 10.13 -4.89
C VAL A 626 4.21 9.14 -5.12
N LEU A 627 5.21 9.17 -4.24
CA LEU A 627 6.41 8.35 -4.39
C LEU A 627 6.18 6.89 -3.98
N LYS A 628 6.77 5.98 -4.74
CA LYS A 628 6.81 4.54 -4.46
C LYS A 628 7.64 4.20 -3.20
N LEU A 629 7.48 2.98 -2.69
CA LEU A 629 8.27 2.42 -1.56
C LEU A 629 9.76 2.11 -1.95
N PRO A 630 10.73 2.00 -1.00
CA PRO A 630 12.18 1.73 -1.25
C PRO A 630 12.59 0.23 -1.39
N PHE A 631 13.91 -0.08 -1.41
CA PHE A 631 14.55 -1.34 -1.87
C PHE A 631 15.44 -2.06 -0.81
N GLU A 632 15.60 -3.40 -0.89
CA GLU A 632 16.33 -4.27 0.07
C GLU A 632 17.12 -5.45 -0.60
N ALA A 633 18.18 -5.98 0.05
CA ALA A 633 19.09 -7.04 -0.48
C ALA A 633 19.44 -8.17 0.53
N SER A 634 20.07 -9.27 0.10
CA SER A 634 20.40 -10.44 0.96
C SER A 634 21.65 -11.25 0.53
N THR A 635 22.36 -11.84 1.49
CA THR A 635 23.68 -12.49 1.34
C THR A 635 23.65 -14.02 1.60
N ILE A 636 24.30 -14.79 0.74
CA ILE A 636 24.45 -16.25 0.88
C ILE A 636 25.90 -16.60 1.14
N THR A 637 26.15 -17.45 2.14
CA THR A 637 27.49 -17.94 2.52
C THR A 637 27.58 -19.45 2.30
N PHE A 638 28.64 -19.94 1.64
CA PHE A 638 28.83 -21.35 1.31
C PHE A 638 29.94 -22.00 2.15
N ASP A 639 29.57 -22.96 3.00
CA ASP A 639 30.45 -23.67 3.93
C ASP A 639 30.81 -25.07 3.41
N LYS A 640 32.12 -25.35 3.26
CA LYS A 640 32.64 -26.64 2.78
C LYS A 640 32.33 -27.84 3.69
N ASN A 641 31.84 -27.63 4.91
CA ASN A 641 31.32 -28.64 5.82
C ASN A 641 32.23 -29.89 5.94
N GLY A 642 33.50 -29.66 6.28
CA GLY A 642 34.52 -30.71 6.38
C GLY A 642 35.11 -31.21 5.05
N GLY A 643 34.96 -30.44 3.96
CA GLY A 643 35.70 -30.64 2.71
C GLY A 643 37.17 -30.21 2.79
N ASP A 644 38.01 -30.83 1.97
CA ASP A 644 39.47 -30.64 1.93
C ASP A 644 39.91 -29.42 1.10
N THR A 645 39.07 -28.94 0.18
CA THR A 645 39.32 -27.76 -0.67
C THR A 645 38.37 -26.61 -0.33
N GLU A 646 38.87 -25.37 -0.40
CA GLU A 646 38.05 -24.17 -0.17
C GLU A 646 36.95 -23.96 -1.23
N VAL A 647 35.91 -23.25 -0.82
CA VAL A 647 34.77 -22.87 -1.67
C VAL A 647 35.07 -21.56 -2.39
N SER A 648 34.74 -21.46 -3.68
CA SER A 648 34.90 -20.22 -4.45
C SER A 648 33.74 -20.02 -5.44
N PRO A 649 33.03 -18.86 -5.39
CA PRO A 649 33.11 -17.84 -4.32
C PRO A 649 32.57 -18.36 -2.97
N ILE A 650 33.04 -17.80 -1.86
CA ILE A 650 32.54 -18.18 -0.52
C ILE A 650 31.21 -17.49 -0.16
N THR A 651 30.93 -16.33 -0.77
CA THR A 651 29.67 -15.60 -0.63
C THR A 651 29.09 -15.18 -1.98
N VAL A 652 27.76 -15.08 -2.06
CA VAL A 652 27.01 -14.55 -3.21
C VAL A 652 25.89 -13.65 -2.69
N VAL A 653 25.69 -12.47 -3.27
CA VAL A 653 24.62 -11.54 -2.89
C VAL A 653 23.51 -11.59 -3.95
N THR A 654 22.25 -11.55 -3.52
CA THR A 654 21.07 -11.47 -4.40
C THR A 654 20.03 -10.51 -3.82
N THR A 655 19.03 -10.12 -4.62
CA THR A 655 17.91 -9.30 -4.14
C THR A 655 17.01 -10.15 -3.24
N SER A 656 16.53 -9.62 -2.11
CA SER A 656 15.58 -10.34 -1.25
C SER A 656 14.34 -10.75 -2.07
N GLY A 657 13.99 -12.04 -2.04
CA GLY A 657 12.93 -12.64 -2.86
C GLY A 657 13.37 -13.07 -4.27
N SER A 658 14.66 -13.04 -4.59
CA SER A 658 15.23 -13.55 -5.87
C SER A 658 16.05 -14.83 -5.70
N SER A 659 16.26 -15.55 -6.80
CA SER A 659 17.06 -16.79 -6.82
C SER A 659 18.57 -16.53 -6.92
N VAL A 660 19.37 -17.49 -6.46
CA VAL A 660 20.83 -17.43 -6.53
C VAL A 660 21.34 -17.97 -7.87
N THR A 661 21.48 -17.11 -8.87
CA THR A 661 21.81 -17.52 -10.25
C THR A 661 23.21 -18.13 -10.45
N VAL A 662 24.09 -18.05 -9.46
CA VAL A 662 25.47 -18.59 -9.49
C VAL A 662 25.77 -19.38 -8.21
N LEU A 663 26.11 -20.66 -8.36
CA LEU A 663 26.63 -21.51 -7.28
C LEU A 663 28.16 -21.62 -7.37
N PRO A 664 28.86 -21.84 -6.25
CA PRO A 664 30.31 -22.06 -6.26
C PRO A 664 30.71 -23.42 -6.83
N THR A 665 31.99 -23.51 -7.17
CA THR A 665 32.60 -24.77 -7.60
C THR A 665 32.52 -25.81 -6.48
N ALA A 666 32.13 -27.05 -6.81
CA ALA A 666 31.96 -28.12 -5.83
C ALA A 666 33.29 -28.43 -5.10
N PRO A 667 33.34 -28.38 -3.76
CA PRO A 667 34.52 -28.77 -3.00
C PRO A 667 34.74 -30.29 -3.07
N THR A 668 35.94 -30.74 -2.72
CA THR A 668 36.34 -32.16 -2.70
C THR A 668 36.61 -32.65 -1.27
N ARG A 669 36.51 -33.97 -1.05
CA ARG A 669 36.80 -34.63 0.24
C ARG A 669 37.26 -36.07 0.02
N LEU A 670 38.43 -36.43 0.54
CA LEU A 670 39.06 -37.73 0.30
C LEU A 670 38.22 -38.88 0.86
N GLY A 671 37.87 -39.85 0.00
CA GLY A 671 37.02 -41.00 0.36
C GLY A 671 35.51 -40.74 0.32
N TYR A 672 35.09 -39.53 -0.07
CA TYR A 672 33.68 -39.15 -0.17
C TYR A 672 33.38 -38.52 -1.55
N THR A 673 32.11 -38.55 -1.93
CA THR A 673 31.57 -37.88 -3.13
C THR A 673 30.71 -36.69 -2.68
N PHE A 674 30.88 -35.52 -3.32
CA PHE A 674 30.05 -34.33 -3.08
C PHE A 674 28.62 -34.56 -3.59
N ASN A 675 27.63 -34.24 -2.75
CA ASN A 675 26.21 -34.56 -2.96
C ASN A 675 25.31 -33.30 -3.00
N GLY A 676 25.89 -32.12 -3.18
CA GLY A 676 25.16 -30.84 -3.27
C GLY A 676 25.30 -29.95 -2.04
N TRP A 677 24.65 -28.78 -2.10
CA TRP A 677 24.56 -27.81 -1.01
C TRP A 677 23.24 -28.00 -0.24
N ASN A 678 23.21 -27.69 1.05
CA ASN A 678 22.03 -27.84 1.90
C ASN A 678 21.93 -26.69 2.93
N THR A 679 20.74 -26.24 3.31
CA THR A 679 20.56 -25.18 4.31
C THR A 679 20.89 -25.59 5.75
N ALA A 680 21.29 -26.84 6.01
CA ALA A 680 21.79 -27.32 7.30
C ALA A 680 23.03 -28.20 7.13
N ALA A 681 23.95 -28.13 8.10
CA ALA A 681 25.23 -28.85 8.05
C ALA A 681 25.09 -30.38 8.12
N ASP A 682 24.08 -30.89 8.81
CA ASP A 682 23.80 -32.33 8.92
C ASP A 682 23.00 -32.90 7.73
N GLY A 683 22.65 -32.06 6.75
CA GLY A 683 21.88 -32.45 5.57
C GLY A 683 20.37 -32.54 5.80
N THR A 684 19.86 -32.18 6.97
CA THR A 684 18.41 -32.22 7.28
C THR A 684 17.62 -31.05 6.70
N GLY A 685 18.30 -29.99 6.24
CA GLY A 685 17.71 -28.82 5.61
C GLY A 685 17.32 -29.03 4.15
N MET A 686 16.97 -27.95 3.47
CA MET A 686 16.60 -27.99 2.04
C MET A 686 17.84 -28.09 1.17
N ALA A 687 17.76 -28.82 0.05
CA ALA A 687 18.78 -28.77 -0.99
C ALA A 687 18.86 -27.35 -1.58
N PHE A 688 20.05 -26.76 -1.55
CA PHE A 688 20.30 -25.41 -2.03
C PHE A 688 20.82 -25.44 -3.47
N THR A 689 20.19 -24.67 -4.34
CA THR A 689 20.32 -24.77 -5.80
C THR A 689 20.32 -23.40 -6.44
N ALA A 690 20.67 -23.30 -7.73
CA ALA A 690 20.66 -22.03 -8.46
C ALA A 690 19.24 -21.42 -8.66
N SER A 691 18.20 -22.16 -8.29
CA SER A 691 16.80 -21.73 -8.28
C SER A 691 16.24 -21.50 -6.86
N THR A 692 17.06 -21.67 -5.82
CA THR A 692 16.63 -21.40 -4.44
C THR A 692 16.52 -19.89 -4.23
N VAL A 693 15.32 -19.44 -3.86
CA VAL A 693 15.02 -18.04 -3.53
C VAL A 693 15.48 -17.72 -2.12
N VAL A 694 16.09 -16.54 -1.95
CA VAL A 694 16.68 -16.08 -0.70
C VAL A 694 16.04 -14.76 -0.29
N ASP A 695 15.45 -14.76 0.90
CA ASP A 695 14.64 -13.67 1.44
C ASP A 695 15.38 -12.88 2.55
N SER A 696 16.47 -13.45 3.07
CA SER A 696 17.33 -12.94 4.14
C SER A 696 18.70 -13.63 4.07
N ASP A 697 19.68 -13.15 4.82
CA ASP A 697 21.01 -13.77 4.86
C ASP A 697 20.96 -15.26 5.29
N ILE A 698 21.74 -16.12 4.63
CA ILE A 698 21.70 -17.58 4.82
C ILE A 698 23.05 -18.26 4.58
N THR A 699 23.44 -19.18 5.47
CA THR A 699 24.60 -20.08 5.28
C THR A 699 24.14 -21.45 4.78
N VAL A 700 24.87 -22.01 3.82
CA VAL A 700 24.55 -23.29 3.17
C VAL A 700 25.79 -24.19 3.09
N TYR A 701 25.60 -25.49 3.31
CA TYR A 701 26.63 -26.44 3.69
C TYR A 701 26.79 -27.55 2.65
N ALA A 702 28.03 -27.89 2.30
CA ALA A 702 28.34 -29.01 1.41
C ALA A 702 27.93 -30.36 2.02
N GLN A 703 27.40 -31.28 1.21
CA GLN A 703 26.98 -32.61 1.66
C GLN A 703 27.82 -33.72 1.02
N TRP A 704 28.00 -34.84 1.74
CA TRP A 704 29.00 -35.86 1.42
C TRP A 704 28.44 -37.28 1.54
N VAL A 705 28.79 -38.16 0.60
CA VAL A 705 28.47 -39.61 0.63
C VAL A 705 29.77 -40.42 0.64
N GLN A 706 29.90 -41.39 1.56
CA GLN A 706 31.11 -42.21 1.68
C GLN A 706 31.23 -43.22 0.53
N ASN A 707 32.42 -43.34 -0.05
CA ASN A 707 32.70 -44.32 -1.10
C ASN A 707 32.93 -45.71 -0.47
N SER A 708 32.30 -46.76 -1.01
CA SER A 708 32.33 -48.10 -0.42
C SER A 708 33.46 -48.98 -0.98
N ASP A 709 34.43 -49.34 -0.13
CA ASP A 709 35.50 -50.28 -0.46
C ASP A 709 35.09 -51.75 -0.25
N SER A 710 35.40 -52.59 -1.23
CA SER A 710 35.17 -54.04 -1.17
C SER A 710 36.48 -54.82 -0.98
N SER A 711 36.72 -55.44 0.19
CA SER A 711 37.71 -56.54 0.28
C SER A 711 37.57 -57.46 1.50
N SER A 712 38.02 -58.71 1.30
CA SER A 712 38.34 -59.78 2.28
C SER A 712 37.21 -60.60 2.92
N GLY A 713 37.49 -61.90 3.16
CA GLY A 713 36.59 -62.89 3.75
C GLY A 713 37.31 -64.18 4.20
N ASN A 714 36.52 -65.20 4.58
CA ASN A 714 36.84 -66.51 5.20
C ASN A 714 37.20 -66.50 6.72
N ASN A 715 36.60 -67.28 7.65
CA ASN A 715 36.09 -68.70 7.71
C ASN A 715 37.22 -69.71 8.06
N SER A 716 37.18 -70.63 9.05
CA SER A 716 36.12 -71.28 9.89
C SER A 716 36.54 -71.36 11.39
N GLY A 717 35.81 -71.92 12.39
CA GLY A 717 34.45 -72.51 12.51
C GLY A 717 34.37 -73.64 13.58
N GLY A 718 33.16 -73.95 14.12
CA GLY A 718 32.85 -75.02 15.10
C GLY A 718 32.13 -74.50 16.37
N SER A 719 31.07 -75.10 16.93
CA SER A 719 30.28 -76.33 16.71
C SER A 719 28.75 -75.99 16.75
N SER A 720 27.75 -76.82 16.42
CA SER A 720 27.57 -78.29 16.34
C SER A 720 26.47 -78.71 15.33
N GLU A 721 26.43 -80.01 14.97
CA GLU A 721 25.56 -80.68 13.97
C GLU A 721 24.56 -81.66 14.67
N SER A 722 23.52 -82.26 14.08
CA SER A 722 22.69 -82.11 12.85
C SER A 722 21.45 -83.05 13.02
N GLY A 723 20.34 -83.00 12.27
CA GLY A 723 19.93 -82.15 11.15
C GLY A 723 18.54 -82.53 10.58
N SER A 724 18.28 -82.15 9.32
CA SER A 724 17.07 -82.43 8.52
C SER A 724 15.80 -81.59 8.82
N SER A 725 15.85 -80.31 8.42
CA SER A 725 14.67 -79.46 8.23
C SER A 725 14.89 -78.43 7.10
N GLY A 726 14.77 -78.90 5.85
CA GLY A 726 14.75 -78.01 4.68
C GLY A 726 13.40 -77.30 4.54
N GLY A 727 13.25 -76.14 5.19
CA GLY A 727 12.04 -75.32 5.13
C GLY A 727 11.96 -74.50 3.84
N GLY A 728 11.21 -74.98 2.86
CA GLY A 728 10.87 -74.23 1.64
C GLY A 728 9.42 -73.76 1.63
N THR A 729 9.20 -72.44 1.70
CA THR A 729 7.95 -71.75 1.31
C THR A 729 8.21 -70.24 1.16
N PRO A 730 7.57 -69.56 0.18
CA PRO A 730 7.86 -69.80 -1.23
C PRO A 730 8.32 -68.54 -1.99
N THR A 731 8.90 -68.78 -3.16
CA THR A 731 9.44 -67.81 -4.12
C THR A 731 8.39 -66.93 -4.81
N THR A 732 8.74 -65.65 -5.03
CA THR A 732 8.45 -64.95 -6.30
C THR A 732 9.75 -64.33 -6.81
N GLY A 733 10.20 -64.77 -7.98
CA GLY A 733 11.43 -64.28 -8.60
C GLY A 733 11.20 -63.03 -9.46
N THR A 734 12.27 -62.26 -9.61
CA THR A 734 12.62 -61.51 -10.82
C THR A 734 11.52 -60.62 -11.45
N SER A 735 11.53 -59.34 -11.08
CA SER A 735 11.43 -58.28 -12.09
C SER A 735 12.17 -57.03 -11.63
N THR A 736 12.90 -56.43 -12.56
CA THR A 736 13.36 -55.04 -12.52
C THR A 736 12.23 -54.09 -12.12
N LEU A 737 12.50 -53.19 -11.18
CA LEU A 737 11.70 -52.01 -10.86
C LEU A 737 12.65 -50.86 -10.48
N ALA A 738 12.46 -49.62 -10.90
CA ALA A 738 11.82 -49.13 -12.11
C ALA A 738 12.31 -47.68 -12.35
N THR A 739 12.48 -47.26 -13.59
CA THR A 739 12.31 -45.84 -13.92
C THR A 739 10.85 -45.48 -13.63
N GLY A 740 10.61 -44.75 -12.54
CA GLY A 740 9.27 -44.31 -12.16
C GLY A 740 8.76 -43.21 -13.07
N ASN A 741 8.21 -43.58 -14.24
CA ASN A 741 7.31 -42.69 -14.97
C ASN A 741 6.10 -42.39 -14.08
N ALA A 742 5.92 -41.14 -13.66
CA ALA A 742 4.68 -40.66 -13.07
C ALA A 742 3.63 -40.46 -14.18
N THR A 743 2.97 -41.56 -14.57
CA THR A 743 1.85 -41.51 -15.50
C THR A 743 0.60 -40.97 -14.81
N THR A 744 -0.23 -40.19 -15.51
CA THR A 744 -1.52 -39.65 -15.03
C THR A 744 -2.33 -40.65 -14.20
N ASP A 745 -2.65 -40.32 -12.95
CA ASP A 745 -3.12 -41.27 -11.93
C ASP A 745 -4.62 -41.58 -11.99
N LYS A 746 -5.45 -40.63 -12.46
CA LYS A 746 -6.92 -40.78 -12.50
C LYS A 746 -7.48 -40.21 -13.79
N THR A 747 -8.55 -40.83 -14.30
CA THR A 747 -9.33 -40.32 -15.43
C THR A 747 -10.82 -40.45 -15.11
N GLU A 748 -11.58 -39.38 -15.33
CA GLU A 748 -13.00 -39.29 -15.02
C GLU A 748 -13.76 -38.79 -16.26
N THR A 749 -15.04 -39.16 -16.39
CA THR A 749 -15.91 -38.62 -17.43
C THR A 749 -17.28 -38.32 -16.84
N VAL A 750 -17.66 -37.05 -16.85
CA VAL A 750 -18.92 -36.53 -16.30
C VAL A 750 -19.63 -35.78 -17.43
N GLY A 751 -20.77 -36.33 -17.88
CA GLY A 751 -21.47 -35.83 -19.06
C GLY A 751 -20.57 -35.83 -20.31
N ASN A 752 -20.46 -34.68 -20.96
CA ASN A 752 -19.59 -34.48 -22.13
C ASN A 752 -18.16 -34.02 -21.78
N ILE A 753 -17.78 -33.99 -20.50
CA ILE A 753 -16.43 -33.59 -20.05
C ILE A 753 -15.65 -34.84 -19.67
N THR A 754 -14.47 -35.00 -20.29
CA THR A 754 -13.48 -35.98 -19.90
C THR A 754 -12.30 -35.26 -19.22
N LYS A 755 -11.97 -35.68 -18.01
CA LYS A 755 -10.90 -35.11 -17.20
C LYS A 755 -9.77 -36.13 -17.00
N ALA A 756 -8.53 -35.71 -17.24
CA ALA A 756 -7.34 -36.49 -16.92
C ALA A 756 -6.54 -35.77 -15.82
N THR A 757 -6.42 -36.37 -14.65
CA THR A 757 -5.83 -35.75 -13.44
C THR A 757 -4.42 -36.30 -13.18
N THR A 758 -3.43 -35.40 -13.12
CA THR A 758 -2.11 -35.70 -12.59
C THR A 758 -2.01 -35.18 -11.16
N VAL A 759 -1.48 -35.98 -10.23
CA VAL A 759 -1.23 -35.54 -8.86
C VAL A 759 0.19 -34.97 -8.74
N VAL A 760 0.35 -33.88 -7.99
CA VAL A 760 1.64 -33.21 -7.73
C VAL A 760 1.75 -32.94 -6.24
N LYS A 761 2.81 -33.45 -5.60
CA LYS A 761 3.07 -33.15 -4.18
C LYS A 761 3.67 -31.75 -4.03
N ALA A 762 3.12 -30.97 -3.12
CA ALA A 762 3.65 -29.65 -2.79
C ALA A 762 4.85 -29.72 -1.83
N VAL A 763 5.67 -28.68 -1.86
CA VAL A 763 6.67 -28.35 -0.85
C VAL A 763 6.03 -27.36 0.13
N GLU A 764 6.12 -27.65 1.43
CA GLU A 764 5.48 -26.87 2.49
C GLU A 764 6.47 -25.91 3.18
N ARG A 765 6.09 -24.63 3.36
CA ARG A 765 6.86 -23.63 4.12
C ARG A 765 5.89 -22.64 4.79
N ASN A 766 5.85 -22.61 6.12
CA ASN A 766 5.06 -21.65 6.93
C ASN A 766 3.58 -21.51 6.52
N GLY A 767 2.89 -22.62 6.20
CA GLY A 767 1.48 -22.61 5.76
C GLY A 767 1.26 -22.29 4.27
N LYS A 768 2.34 -22.07 3.51
CA LYS A 768 2.35 -21.97 2.05
C LYS A 768 2.82 -23.28 1.42
N SER A 769 2.03 -23.79 0.47
CA SER A 769 2.33 -24.99 -0.31
C SER A 769 2.71 -24.60 -1.74
N ILE A 770 3.88 -25.02 -2.23
CA ILE A 770 4.37 -24.68 -3.58
C ILE A 770 4.51 -25.97 -4.41
N ALA A 771 3.91 -26.02 -5.60
CA ALA A 771 3.96 -27.19 -6.47
C ALA A 771 4.33 -26.80 -7.90
N SER A 772 5.23 -27.57 -8.52
CA SER A 772 5.63 -27.36 -9.92
C SER A 772 5.54 -28.67 -10.72
N PRO A 773 4.45 -28.89 -11.50
CA PRO A 773 4.31 -30.06 -12.37
C PRO A 773 5.40 -30.09 -13.46
N THR A 774 6.02 -31.26 -13.64
CA THR A 774 6.99 -31.46 -14.72
C THR A 774 6.31 -31.49 -16.09
N SER A 775 7.04 -31.10 -17.15
CA SER A 775 6.50 -31.16 -18.51
C SER A 775 6.15 -32.60 -18.96
N ALA A 776 6.74 -33.63 -18.36
CA ALA A 776 6.39 -35.03 -18.62
C ALA A 776 4.99 -35.37 -18.10
N GLN A 777 4.69 -35.06 -16.83
CA GLN A 777 3.38 -35.30 -16.20
C GLN A 777 2.25 -34.62 -16.99
N ILE A 778 2.49 -33.39 -17.46
CA ILE A 778 1.48 -32.62 -18.22
C ILE A 778 1.35 -33.12 -19.66
N SER A 779 2.45 -33.49 -20.32
CA SER A 779 2.40 -34.15 -21.64
C SER A 779 1.56 -35.44 -21.58
N ASP A 780 1.77 -36.28 -20.56
CA ASP A 780 0.98 -37.50 -20.35
C ASP A 780 -0.50 -37.19 -20.10
N ALA A 781 -0.81 -36.21 -19.25
CA ALA A 781 -2.20 -35.81 -18.97
C ALA A 781 -2.91 -35.26 -20.22
N VAL A 782 -2.25 -34.41 -21.02
CA VAL A 782 -2.76 -33.90 -22.31
C VAL A 782 -3.05 -35.05 -23.27
N ASN A 783 -2.14 -36.01 -23.40
CA ASN A 783 -2.31 -37.14 -24.30
C ASN A 783 -3.49 -38.04 -23.89
N LYS A 784 -3.62 -38.37 -22.60
CA LYS A 784 -4.75 -39.18 -22.10
C LYS A 784 -6.09 -38.45 -22.22
N ALA A 785 -6.14 -37.14 -21.93
CA ALA A 785 -7.36 -36.35 -22.09
C ALA A 785 -7.86 -36.38 -23.55
N LYS A 786 -6.94 -36.22 -24.52
CA LYS A 786 -7.25 -36.37 -25.96
C LYS A 786 -7.72 -37.77 -26.33
N GLU A 787 -7.01 -38.80 -25.91
CA GLU A 787 -7.31 -40.19 -26.28
C GLU A 787 -8.73 -40.59 -25.85
N ILE A 788 -9.11 -40.22 -24.62
CA ILE A 788 -10.43 -40.51 -24.09
C ILE A 788 -11.51 -39.65 -24.77
N ALA A 789 -11.27 -38.35 -25.02
CA ALA A 789 -12.23 -37.52 -25.77
C ALA A 789 -12.46 -38.06 -27.20
N ASN A 790 -11.39 -38.42 -27.91
CA ASN A 790 -11.45 -38.99 -29.27
C ASN A 790 -12.19 -40.34 -29.34
N THR A 791 -12.21 -41.13 -28.27
CA THR A 791 -12.93 -42.42 -28.21
C THR A 791 -14.40 -42.29 -27.81
N LYS A 792 -14.88 -41.10 -27.41
CA LYS A 792 -16.28 -40.85 -26.99
C LYS A 792 -17.13 -40.15 -28.03
N GLY A 793 -16.54 -39.43 -28.99
CA GLY A 793 -17.23 -38.88 -30.16
C GLY A 793 -17.07 -37.37 -30.34
N SER A 794 -17.68 -36.81 -31.40
CA SER A 794 -17.61 -35.37 -31.67
C SER A 794 -18.41 -34.57 -30.65
N GLY A 795 -17.73 -33.71 -29.87
CA GLY A 795 -18.35 -32.82 -28.88
C GLY A 795 -17.97 -33.11 -27.42
N THR A 796 -17.15 -34.14 -27.14
CA THR A 796 -16.57 -34.37 -25.82
C THR A 796 -15.39 -33.41 -25.56
N LYS A 797 -15.43 -32.69 -24.44
CA LYS A 797 -14.37 -31.75 -24.03
C LYS A 797 -13.24 -32.46 -23.29
N ALA A 798 -12.00 -32.19 -23.68
CA ALA A 798 -10.78 -32.71 -23.07
C ALA A 798 -10.23 -31.73 -22.03
N VAL A 799 -10.24 -32.11 -20.75
CA VAL A 799 -9.77 -31.30 -19.62
C VAL A 799 -8.56 -31.96 -18.97
N VAL A 800 -7.51 -31.16 -18.73
CA VAL A 800 -6.35 -31.57 -17.93
C VAL A 800 -6.53 -31.01 -16.53
N GLU A 801 -6.33 -31.84 -15.49
CA GLU A 801 -6.34 -31.39 -14.10
C GLU A 801 -5.00 -31.67 -13.42
N ILE A 802 -4.55 -30.68 -12.64
CA ILE A 802 -3.39 -30.75 -11.76
C ILE A 802 -3.94 -30.73 -10.33
N GLU A 803 -3.95 -31.89 -9.68
CA GLU A 803 -4.35 -32.04 -8.27
C GLU A 803 -3.10 -31.90 -7.40
N ILE A 804 -3.01 -30.79 -6.65
CA ILE A 804 -1.89 -30.51 -5.75
C ILE A 804 -2.21 -31.11 -4.38
N GLU A 805 -1.38 -32.06 -3.95
CA GLU A 805 -1.42 -32.65 -2.62
C GLU A 805 -0.65 -31.73 -1.65
N SER A 806 -1.39 -31.07 -0.76
CA SER A 806 -0.91 -30.06 0.19
C SER A 806 -1.36 -30.38 1.63
N ALA A 807 -0.67 -29.81 2.61
CA ALA A 807 -0.95 -30.00 4.03
C ALA A 807 -2.37 -29.54 4.47
N ALA A 808 -2.84 -30.07 5.60
CA ALA A 808 -4.13 -29.69 6.17
C ALA A 808 -4.15 -28.25 6.74
N SER A 809 -2.98 -27.71 7.10
CA SER A 809 -2.78 -26.35 7.63
C SER A 809 -2.54 -25.30 6.54
N THR A 810 -2.61 -25.66 5.25
CA THR A 810 -2.32 -24.76 4.14
C THR A 810 -3.30 -23.58 4.10
N THR A 811 -2.73 -22.37 4.20
CA THR A 811 -3.43 -21.10 4.02
C THR A 811 -3.18 -20.51 2.64
N SER A 812 -2.08 -20.87 1.97
CA SER A 812 -1.80 -20.42 0.60
C SER A 812 -1.15 -21.49 -0.28
N VAL A 813 -1.46 -21.48 -1.58
CA VAL A 813 -0.93 -22.40 -2.60
C VAL A 813 -0.35 -21.59 -3.75
N SER A 814 0.80 -22.00 -4.27
CA SER A 814 1.41 -21.46 -5.50
C SER A 814 1.72 -22.60 -6.46
N ALA A 815 1.02 -22.61 -7.60
CA ALA A 815 1.19 -23.60 -8.66
C ALA A 815 2.04 -22.99 -9.78
N ILE A 816 3.30 -23.44 -9.89
CA ILE A 816 4.27 -22.95 -10.88
C ILE A 816 4.22 -23.87 -12.11
N LEU A 817 3.56 -23.40 -13.16
CA LEU A 817 3.46 -24.06 -14.46
C LEU A 817 4.64 -23.63 -15.36
N PRO A 818 5.53 -24.55 -15.76
CA PRO A 818 6.64 -24.17 -16.62
C PRO A 818 6.18 -23.60 -17.97
N LYS A 819 6.89 -22.61 -18.51
CA LYS A 819 6.60 -21.99 -19.81
C LYS A 819 6.56 -23.02 -20.96
N THR A 820 7.45 -24.01 -20.90
CA THR A 820 7.49 -25.15 -21.82
C THR A 820 6.19 -25.94 -21.79
N THR A 821 5.63 -26.12 -20.59
CA THR A 821 4.36 -26.81 -20.32
C THR A 821 3.16 -26.03 -20.89
N MET A 822 3.11 -24.70 -20.73
CA MET A 822 2.05 -23.86 -21.33
C MET A 822 2.02 -23.98 -22.87
N SER A 823 3.20 -24.08 -23.50
CA SER A 823 3.32 -24.35 -24.94
C SER A 823 2.81 -25.74 -25.35
N MET A 824 2.90 -26.74 -24.45
CA MET A 824 2.37 -28.08 -24.69
C MET A 824 0.85 -28.13 -24.52
N LEU A 825 0.27 -27.39 -23.58
CA LEU A 825 -1.19 -27.27 -23.39
C LEU A 825 -1.85 -26.64 -24.62
N LEU A 826 -1.26 -25.58 -25.20
CA LEU A 826 -1.72 -24.97 -26.46
C LEU A 826 -1.67 -25.93 -27.66
N LYS A 827 -0.51 -26.56 -27.90
CA LYS A 827 -0.38 -27.61 -28.94
C LYS A 827 -1.24 -28.85 -28.63
N GLY A 828 -1.61 -28.98 -27.36
CA GLY A 828 -2.57 -29.91 -26.81
C GLY A 828 -4.01 -29.64 -27.23
N SER A 829 -4.37 -28.44 -27.71
CA SER A 829 -5.75 -28.12 -28.15
C SER A 829 -6.83 -28.59 -27.16
N ILE A 830 -6.51 -28.58 -25.86
CA ILE A 830 -7.43 -28.99 -24.79
C ILE A 830 -8.49 -27.91 -24.57
N ASP A 831 -9.63 -28.28 -24.01
CA ASP A 831 -10.74 -27.37 -23.74
C ASP A 831 -10.52 -26.54 -22.48
N ALA A 832 -9.90 -27.11 -21.44
CA ALA A 832 -9.61 -26.42 -20.19
C ALA A 832 -8.46 -27.05 -19.37
N LEU A 833 -7.88 -26.23 -18.48
CA LEU A 833 -6.87 -26.60 -17.50
C LEU A 833 -7.42 -26.32 -16.09
N SER A 834 -7.56 -27.37 -15.28
CA SER A 834 -7.93 -27.31 -13.86
C SER A 834 -6.68 -27.38 -12.96
N ILE A 835 -6.62 -26.55 -11.92
CA ILE A 835 -5.65 -26.60 -10.83
C ILE A 835 -6.45 -26.71 -9.53
N LYS A 836 -6.33 -27.83 -8.84
CA LYS A 836 -7.13 -28.20 -7.66
C LYS A 836 -6.23 -28.43 -6.45
N ASN A 837 -6.59 -27.91 -5.28
CA ASN A 837 -5.83 -28.07 -4.03
C ASN A 837 -6.77 -27.97 -2.81
N SER A 838 -6.22 -27.99 -1.58
CA SER A 838 -7.00 -27.92 -0.34
C SER A 838 -7.62 -26.54 -0.04
N VAL A 839 -7.23 -25.48 -0.75
CA VAL A 839 -7.75 -24.11 -0.58
C VAL A 839 -8.81 -23.76 -1.62
N ALA A 840 -8.62 -24.14 -2.90
CA ALA A 840 -9.57 -23.88 -3.98
C ALA A 840 -9.30 -24.78 -5.22
N SER A 841 -10.23 -24.73 -6.18
CA SER A 841 -10.09 -25.28 -7.52
C SER A 841 -10.31 -24.17 -8.56
N ILE A 842 -9.41 -24.05 -9.53
CA ILE A 842 -9.44 -23.03 -10.59
C ILE A 842 -9.40 -23.73 -11.94
N THR A 843 -10.30 -23.42 -12.86
CA THR A 843 -10.33 -23.96 -14.22
C THR A 843 -10.29 -22.85 -15.25
N PHE A 844 -9.21 -22.78 -16.02
CA PHE A 844 -9.02 -21.86 -17.14
C PHE A 844 -9.52 -22.51 -18.43
N ASP A 845 -10.37 -21.82 -19.20
CA ASP A 845 -10.78 -22.29 -20.54
C ASP A 845 -9.67 -22.13 -21.60
N GLN A 846 -9.92 -22.60 -22.82
CA GLN A 846 -8.96 -22.51 -23.92
C GLN A 846 -8.55 -21.07 -24.30
N ALA A 847 -9.43 -20.08 -24.14
CA ALA A 847 -9.13 -18.67 -24.41
C ALA A 847 -8.25 -18.07 -23.31
N ALA A 848 -8.56 -18.38 -22.04
CA ALA A 848 -7.75 -18.04 -20.88
C ALA A 848 -6.34 -18.67 -20.96
N ILE A 849 -6.23 -19.97 -21.26
CA ILE A 849 -4.94 -20.65 -21.50
C ILE A 849 -4.15 -19.95 -22.60
N LYS A 850 -4.82 -19.56 -23.70
CA LYS A 850 -4.17 -18.85 -24.81
C LYS A 850 -3.60 -17.51 -24.36
N THR A 851 -4.35 -16.70 -23.62
CA THR A 851 -3.87 -15.42 -23.07
C THR A 851 -2.70 -15.64 -22.11
N LEU A 852 -2.81 -16.59 -21.16
CA LEU A 852 -1.74 -16.96 -20.22
C LEU A 852 -0.46 -17.42 -20.93
N SER A 853 -0.58 -18.02 -22.12
CA SER A 853 0.57 -18.50 -22.90
C SER A 853 1.13 -17.47 -23.90
N SER A 854 0.45 -16.34 -24.13
CA SER A 854 0.84 -15.34 -25.12
C SER A 854 1.68 -14.22 -24.50
N GLY A 855 2.91 -14.04 -24.98
CA GLY A 855 3.79 -12.94 -24.57
C GLY A 855 4.69 -13.21 -23.36
N VAL A 856 4.59 -14.39 -22.73
CA VAL A 856 5.34 -14.71 -21.50
C VAL A 856 6.77 -15.20 -21.76
N THR A 857 7.74 -14.58 -21.08
CA THR A 857 9.16 -14.97 -21.14
C THR A 857 9.54 -16.00 -20.07
N GLU A 858 8.83 -16.01 -18.95
CA GLU A 858 9.08 -16.84 -17.77
C GLU A 858 7.96 -17.87 -17.53
N ASP A 859 8.12 -18.69 -16.48
CA ASP A 859 7.09 -19.60 -15.99
C ASP A 859 5.85 -18.86 -15.44
N ILE A 860 4.71 -19.55 -15.40
CA ILE A 860 3.43 -19.02 -14.89
C ILE A 860 3.21 -19.48 -13.45
N ALA A 861 3.04 -18.57 -12.51
CA ALA A 861 2.63 -18.91 -11.14
C ALA A 861 1.16 -18.55 -10.92
N VAL A 862 0.32 -19.55 -10.60
CA VAL A 862 -1.06 -19.35 -10.14
C VAL A 862 -1.08 -19.42 -8.62
N ASN A 863 -1.39 -18.31 -7.97
CA ASN A 863 -1.36 -18.17 -6.52
C ASN A 863 -2.78 -18.08 -5.95
N ILE A 864 -2.96 -18.69 -4.78
CA ILE A 864 -4.21 -18.72 -4.03
C ILE A 864 -3.86 -18.52 -2.56
N SER A 865 -4.53 -17.63 -1.84
CA SER A 865 -4.31 -17.45 -0.40
C SER A 865 -5.58 -17.08 0.34
N LYS A 866 -5.84 -17.70 1.48
CA LYS A 866 -6.81 -17.22 2.46
C LYS A 866 -6.27 -15.93 3.09
N VAL A 867 -7.13 -14.94 3.24
CA VAL A 867 -6.83 -13.62 3.80
C VAL A 867 -7.68 -13.40 5.06
N ASP A 868 -7.11 -12.75 6.07
CA ASP A 868 -7.84 -12.38 7.27
C ASP A 868 -8.85 -11.25 6.97
N ASN A 869 -10.07 -11.34 7.50
CA ASN A 869 -11.13 -10.39 7.20
C ASN A 869 -10.86 -8.98 7.77
N VAL A 870 -9.98 -8.86 8.77
CA VAL A 870 -9.54 -7.58 9.35
C VAL A 870 -8.81 -6.68 8.34
N ALA A 871 -8.31 -7.24 7.24
CA ALA A 871 -7.69 -6.50 6.13
C ALA A 871 -8.73 -5.87 5.16
N LEU A 872 -10.03 -6.14 5.33
CA LEU A 872 -11.10 -5.50 4.57
C LEU A 872 -11.56 -4.20 5.25
N SER A 873 -12.14 -3.28 4.47
CA SER A 873 -12.82 -2.09 5.00
C SER A 873 -14.00 -2.46 5.90
N GLU A 874 -14.38 -1.61 6.86
CA GLU A 874 -15.50 -1.86 7.79
C GLU A 874 -16.83 -2.18 7.05
N ALA A 875 -17.09 -1.50 5.94
CA ALA A 875 -18.25 -1.74 5.09
C ALA A 875 -18.25 -3.14 4.45
N SER A 876 -17.07 -3.65 4.09
CA SER A 876 -16.87 -5.01 3.58
C SER A 876 -16.93 -6.06 4.69
N GLN A 877 -16.30 -5.80 5.85
CA GLN A 877 -16.38 -6.65 7.04
C GLN A 877 -17.84 -6.89 7.47
N LYS A 878 -18.68 -5.84 7.46
CA LYS A 878 -20.11 -5.95 7.77
C LYS A 878 -20.91 -6.83 6.81
N ARG A 879 -20.47 -6.96 5.54
CA ARG A 879 -21.15 -7.72 4.48
C ARG A 879 -20.67 -9.16 4.35
N VAL A 880 -19.42 -9.41 4.68
CA VAL A 880 -18.76 -10.73 4.67
C VAL A 880 -18.96 -11.44 6.02
N GLY A 881 -18.81 -10.71 7.12
CA GLY A 881 -18.78 -11.27 8.48
C GLY A 881 -17.49 -12.04 8.74
N ASP A 882 -17.61 -13.16 9.44
CA ASP A 882 -16.56 -14.14 9.76
C ASP A 882 -16.24 -15.12 8.61
N ARG A 883 -16.85 -14.93 7.44
CA ARG A 883 -16.71 -15.83 6.29
C ARG A 883 -15.37 -15.64 5.57
N PRO A 884 -14.84 -16.72 4.95
CA PRO A 884 -13.48 -16.70 4.42
C PRO A 884 -13.33 -15.77 3.20
N VAL A 885 -12.18 -15.09 3.17
CA VAL A 885 -11.71 -14.27 2.06
C VAL A 885 -10.55 -14.99 1.37
N TYR A 886 -10.54 -14.98 0.04
CA TYR A 886 -9.53 -15.62 -0.80
C TYR A 886 -8.97 -14.59 -1.78
N ASN A 887 -7.65 -14.43 -1.81
CA ASN A 887 -6.97 -13.68 -2.86
C ASN A 887 -6.40 -14.66 -3.90
N PHE A 888 -6.60 -14.34 -5.16
CA PHE A 888 -6.08 -15.08 -6.31
C PHE A 888 -5.16 -14.18 -7.12
N SER A 889 -4.10 -14.73 -7.71
CA SER A 889 -3.31 -14.01 -8.71
C SER A 889 -2.68 -14.97 -9.72
N VAL A 890 -2.42 -14.48 -10.94
CA VAL A 890 -1.53 -15.16 -11.87
C VAL A 890 -0.40 -14.22 -12.23
N THR A 891 0.84 -14.71 -12.19
CA THR A 891 2.02 -13.95 -12.61
C THR A 891 2.84 -14.72 -13.64
N SER A 892 3.62 -13.98 -14.45
CA SER A 892 4.75 -14.52 -15.21
C SER A 892 5.99 -13.73 -14.85
N GLY A 893 6.92 -14.37 -14.13
CA GLY A 893 7.96 -13.64 -13.40
C GLY A 893 7.35 -12.53 -12.55
N ASN A 894 7.79 -11.29 -12.77
CA ASN A 894 7.34 -10.10 -12.03
C ASN A 894 6.07 -9.43 -12.62
N GLN A 895 5.48 -9.96 -13.70
CA GLN A 895 4.29 -9.37 -14.32
C GLN A 895 3.01 -10.06 -13.85
N THR A 896 2.06 -9.30 -13.30
CA THR A 896 0.71 -9.80 -12.97
C THR A 896 -0.18 -9.83 -14.21
N ILE A 897 -0.82 -10.96 -14.48
CA ILE A 897 -1.79 -11.12 -15.56
C ILE A 897 -3.18 -10.82 -15.00
N SER A 898 -3.67 -9.61 -15.26
CA SER A 898 -4.93 -9.09 -14.69
C SER A 898 -6.18 -9.36 -15.53
N GLN A 899 -6.05 -9.85 -16.77
CA GLN A 899 -7.18 -10.20 -17.63
C GLN A 899 -6.86 -11.47 -18.43
N PHE A 900 -7.83 -12.39 -18.52
CA PHE A 900 -7.63 -13.69 -19.17
C PHE A 900 -8.24 -13.80 -20.57
N GLY A 901 -9.13 -12.88 -20.98
CA GLY A 901 -9.74 -12.90 -22.33
C GLY A 901 -10.59 -14.15 -22.64
N GLY A 902 -10.96 -14.90 -21.60
CA GLY A 902 -11.77 -16.12 -21.59
C GLY A 902 -12.29 -16.36 -20.17
N ASP A 903 -13.10 -17.41 -19.99
CA ASP A 903 -13.68 -17.74 -18.69
C ASP A 903 -12.67 -18.45 -17.78
N VAL A 904 -12.65 -18.05 -16.50
CA VAL A 904 -12.00 -18.77 -15.41
C VAL A 904 -13.03 -19.14 -14.35
N THR A 905 -13.31 -20.43 -14.21
CA THR A 905 -14.21 -20.95 -13.19
C THR A 905 -13.43 -21.19 -11.90
N VAL A 906 -13.84 -20.57 -10.81
CA VAL A 906 -13.24 -20.73 -9.48
C VAL A 906 -14.25 -21.44 -8.57
N SER A 907 -13.77 -22.38 -7.76
CA SER A 907 -14.58 -23.13 -6.80
C SER A 907 -13.85 -23.19 -5.46
N VAL A 908 -14.46 -22.66 -4.39
CA VAL A 908 -13.87 -22.62 -3.03
C VAL A 908 -14.71 -23.45 -2.04
N PRO A 909 -14.08 -24.14 -1.08
CA PRO A 909 -14.78 -24.91 -0.06
C PRO A 909 -15.40 -23.98 0.98
N TYR A 910 -16.68 -24.20 1.31
CA TYR A 910 -17.39 -23.50 2.36
C TYR A 910 -18.29 -24.45 3.14
N ALA A 911 -18.25 -24.37 4.47
CA ALA A 911 -19.19 -25.06 5.34
C ALA A 911 -20.25 -24.05 5.81
N LEU A 912 -21.53 -24.37 5.58
CA LEU A 912 -22.65 -23.52 5.99
C LEU A 912 -22.61 -23.23 7.50
N GLY A 913 -22.80 -21.96 7.85
CA GLY A 913 -23.03 -21.53 9.21
C GLY A 913 -24.36 -22.06 9.76
N THR A 914 -24.49 -22.06 11.09
CA THR A 914 -25.71 -22.54 11.77
C THR A 914 -26.94 -21.74 11.34
N GLY A 915 -27.86 -22.41 10.64
CA GLY A 915 -29.11 -21.78 10.16
C GLY A 915 -28.98 -21.02 8.84
N GLU A 916 -27.84 -21.13 8.14
CA GLU A 916 -27.71 -20.58 6.79
C GLU A 916 -28.50 -21.37 5.75
N ASP A 917 -29.19 -20.63 4.88
CA ASP A 917 -29.82 -21.14 3.67
C ASP A 917 -28.79 -21.24 2.53
N ALA A 918 -28.62 -22.44 1.97
CA ALA A 918 -27.71 -22.71 0.86
C ALA A 918 -27.96 -21.81 -0.36
N ASN A 919 -29.21 -21.42 -0.62
CA ASN A 919 -29.58 -20.55 -1.73
C ASN A 919 -29.20 -19.09 -1.48
N ALA A 920 -28.93 -18.72 -0.23
CA ALA A 920 -28.56 -17.36 0.17
C ALA A 920 -27.05 -17.13 0.34
N VAL A 921 -26.21 -18.17 0.15
CA VAL A 921 -24.75 -18.05 0.09
C VAL A 921 -24.34 -17.49 -1.27
N VAL A 922 -23.41 -16.53 -1.26
CA VAL A 922 -22.93 -15.80 -2.43
C VAL A 922 -21.41 -15.58 -2.39
N ILE A 923 -20.84 -15.12 -3.51
CA ILE A 923 -19.48 -14.57 -3.58
C ILE A 923 -19.57 -13.06 -3.81
N TYR A 924 -18.74 -12.32 -3.08
CA TYR A 924 -18.42 -10.93 -3.37
C TYR A 924 -17.02 -10.84 -3.98
N TYR A 925 -16.90 -10.26 -5.16
CA TYR A 925 -15.64 -9.72 -5.68
C TYR A 925 -15.30 -8.44 -4.90
N ILE A 926 -14.08 -8.33 -4.36
CA ILE A 926 -13.61 -7.10 -3.73
C ILE A 926 -12.91 -6.27 -4.80
N ASN A 927 -13.52 -5.13 -5.14
CA ASN A 927 -13.00 -4.23 -6.17
C ASN A 927 -11.80 -3.40 -5.67
N ALA A 928 -11.18 -2.64 -6.57
CA ALA A 928 -10.00 -1.81 -6.26
C ALA A 928 -10.25 -0.71 -5.20
N LEU A 929 -11.51 -0.39 -4.88
CA LEU A 929 -11.90 0.54 -3.82
C LEU A 929 -12.16 -0.19 -2.47
N GLY A 930 -11.88 -1.50 -2.40
CA GLY A 930 -12.14 -2.31 -1.21
C GLY A 930 -13.62 -2.56 -0.94
N HIS A 931 -14.49 -2.37 -1.93
CA HIS A 931 -15.95 -2.58 -1.83
C HIS A 931 -16.37 -3.96 -2.36
N PRO A 932 -17.42 -4.60 -1.77
CA PRO A 932 -17.86 -5.93 -2.16
C PRO A 932 -18.94 -5.84 -3.26
N GLU A 933 -18.62 -6.33 -4.44
CA GLU A 933 -19.51 -6.45 -5.61
C GLU A 933 -20.03 -7.87 -5.74
N LEU A 934 -21.34 -8.02 -5.91
CA LEU A 934 -22.03 -9.30 -5.87
C LEU A 934 -21.89 -10.09 -7.18
N MET A 935 -21.37 -11.32 -7.11
CA MET A 935 -21.28 -12.22 -8.25
C MET A 935 -22.61 -12.96 -8.44
N SER A 936 -23.37 -12.60 -9.47
CA SER A 936 -24.72 -13.13 -9.71
C SER A 936 -24.77 -14.57 -10.21
N ASP A 937 -23.65 -15.10 -10.72
CA ASP A 937 -23.50 -16.44 -11.29
C ASP A 937 -22.98 -17.48 -10.28
N CYS A 938 -22.74 -17.10 -9.02
CA CYS A 938 -22.21 -18.00 -8.01
C CYS A 938 -23.24 -19.04 -7.51
N ILE A 939 -22.83 -20.30 -7.39
CA ILE A 939 -23.67 -21.45 -7.03
C ILE A 939 -23.00 -22.23 -5.89
N TYR A 940 -23.71 -22.46 -4.79
CA TYR A 940 -23.28 -23.35 -3.71
C TYR A 940 -23.85 -24.76 -3.91
N ASP A 941 -22.99 -25.78 -4.02
CA ASP A 941 -23.39 -27.19 -4.07
C ASP A 941 -23.34 -27.81 -2.66
N VAL A 942 -24.52 -28.09 -2.11
CA VAL A 942 -24.74 -28.70 -0.79
C VAL A 942 -24.11 -30.10 -0.67
N LYS A 943 -23.94 -30.84 -1.76
CA LYS A 943 -23.36 -32.19 -1.75
C LYS A 943 -21.84 -32.17 -1.63
N THR A 944 -21.19 -31.15 -2.20
CA THR A 944 -19.72 -31.04 -2.20
C THR A 944 -19.19 -30.05 -1.18
N GLY A 945 -20.03 -29.15 -0.65
CA GLY A 945 -19.60 -28.06 0.23
C GLY A 945 -18.73 -27.04 -0.51
N MET A 946 -19.02 -26.79 -1.79
CA MET A 946 -18.22 -25.89 -2.65
C MET A 946 -19.12 -24.79 -3.20
N ILE A 947 -18.64 -23.55 -3.19
CA ILE A 947 -19.25 -22.45 -3.96
C ILE A 947 -18.41 -22.16 -5.20
N THR A 948 -19.06 -22.17 -6.36
CA THR A 948 -18.45 -22.05 -7.69
C THR A 948 -18.96 -20.79 -8.38
N PHE A 949 -18.07 -20.06 -9.05
CA PHE A 949 -18.36 -18.81 -9.78
C PHE A 949 -17.40 -18.67 -10.97
N LYS A 950 -17.74 -17.82 -11.95
CA LYS A 950 -16.83 -17.47 -13.06
C LYS A 950 -16.27 -16.07 -12.90
N THR A 951 -15.05 -15.87 -13.39
CA THR A 951 -14.44 -14.55 -13.53
C THR A 951 -13.52 -14.49 -14.75
N ASN A 952 -13.18 -13.28 -15.18
CA ASN A 952 -12.25 -13.00 -16.28
C ASN A 952 -10.96 -12.28 -15.80
N HIS A 953 -10.84 -12.06 -14.49
CA HIS A 953 -9.71 -11.40 -13.81
C HIS A 953 -9.55 -11.96 -12.38
N PHE A 954 -8.40 -11.75 -11.75
CA PHE A 954 -8.18 -12.15 -10.35
C PHE A 954 -7.99 -10.96 -9.41
N SER A 955 -8.39 -11.16 -8.16
CA SER A 955 -8.45 -10.20 -7.05
C SER A 955 -8.74 -10.97 -5.76
N SER A 956 -9.11 -10.26 -4.69
CA SER A 956 -9.78 -10.80 -3.51
C SER A 956 -11.25 -11.08 -3.77
N TYR A 957 -11.73 -12.24 -3.30
CA TYR A 957 -13.12 -12.67 -3.34
C TYR A 957 -13.51 -13.23 -1.96
N ALA A 958 -14.69 -12.88 -1.47
CA ALA A 958 -15.17 -13.27 -0.14
C ALA A 958 -16.47 -14.07 -0.23
N VAL A 959 -16.61 -15.10 0.60
CA VAL A 959 -17.90 -15.77 0.78
C VAL A 959 -18.81 -14.87 1.59
N GLY A 960 -20.07 -14.72 1.16
CA GLY A 960 -21.07 -13.87 1.79
C GLY A 960 -22.40 -14.59 2.00
N TYR A 961 -23.26 -13.99 2.82
CA TYR A 961 -24.62 -14.46 3.07
C TYR A 961 -25.58 -13.27 2.99
N ASN A 962 -26.57 -13.35 2.09
CA ASN A 962 -27.43 -12.21 1.75
C ASN A 962 -28.92 -12.60 1.64
N LYS A 963 -29.43 -13.41 2.60
CA LYS A 963 -30.82 -13.88 2.57
C LYS A 963 -31.80 -12.72 2.67
N VAL A 964 -32.65 -12.58 1.65
CA VAL A 964 -33.79 -11.65 1.64
C VAL A 964 -35.06 -12.41 2.01
N ASN A 965 -35.78 -11.95 3.03
CA ASN A 965 -37.05 -12.53 3.45
C ASN A 965 -38.22 -11.68 2.93
N PHE A 966 -39.31 -12.34 2.53
CA PHE A 966 -40.53 -11.67 2.06
C PHE A 966 -41.76 -12.17 2.82
N ASN A 967 -42.66 -11.25 3.17
CA ASN A 967 -43.86 -11.51 3.99
C ASN A 967 -44.86 -12.46 3.31
N ASP A 968 -44.84 -12.54 1.98
CA ASP A 968 -45.75 -13.31 1.14
C ASP A 968 -45.11 -14.57 0.51
N VAL A 969 -43.91 -14.96 0.97
CA VAL A 969 -43.19 -16.15 0.54
C VAL A 969 -43.01 -17.09 1.74
N ALA A 970 -43.92 -18.07 1.86
CA ALA A 970 -43.79 -19.12 2.87
C ALA A 970 -42.62 -20.06 2.53
N GLU A 971 -41.86 -20.50 3.52
CA GLU A 971 -40.71 -21.42 3.34
C GLU A 971 -41.11 -22.77 2.72
N THR A 972 -42.39 -23.16 2.82
CA THR A 972 -42.95 -24.38 2.22
C THR A 972 -43.51 -24.18 0.81
N ALA A 973 -43.44 -22.97 0.24
CA ALA A 973 -43.88 -22.71 -1.13
C ALA A 973 -42.95 -23.37 -2.14
N TRP A 974 -43.50 -23.92 -3.22
CA TRP A 974 -42.73 -24.63 -4.26
C TRP A 974 -41.68 -23.75 -4.97
N TYR A 975 -41.78 -22.43 -4.84
CA TYR A 975 -40.87 -21.42 -5.38
C TYR A 975 -39.98 -20.76 -4.31
N ALA A 976 -40.03 -21.18 -3.04
CA ALA A 976 -39.33 -20.49 -1.94
C ALA A 976 -37.82 -20.41 -2.18
N ASP A 977 -37.17 -21.56 -2.43
CA ASP A 977 -35.75 -21.66 -2.79
C ASP A 977 -35.39 -20.77 -3.98
N ALA A 978 -36.22 -20.81 -5.03
CA ALA A 978 -36.00 -20.03 -6.25
C ALA A 978 -36.08 -18.52 -6.01
N VAL A 979 -37.01 -18.06 -5.16
CA VAL A 979 -37.13 -16.65 -4.76
C VAL A 979 -35.96 -16.23 -3.88
N THR A 980 -35.56 -17.04 -2.90
CA THR A 980 -34.35 -16.80 -2.10
C THR A 980 -33.13 -16.65 -3.01
N PHE A 981 -32.92 -17.60 -3.92
CA PHE A 981 -31.76 -17.65 -4.80
C PHE A 981 -31.60 -16.38 -5.65
N ILE A 982 -32.67 -15.95 -6.34
CA ILE A 982 -32.63 -14.80 -7.25
C ILE A 982 -32.63 -13.45 -6.50
N SER A 983 -33.28 -13.35 -5.35
CA SER A 983 -33.34 -12.08 -4.59
C SER A 983 -32.02 -11.80 -3.88
N THR A 984 -31.41 -12.83 -3.29
CA THR A 984 -30.05 -12.79 -2.73
C THR A 984 -29.01 -12.32 -3.75
N ARG A 985 -29.22 -12.63 -5.04
CA ARG A 985 -28.35 -12.28 -6.19
C ARG A 985 -28.71 -10.94 -6.88
N ASP A 986 -29.63 -10.14 -6.32
CA ASP A 986 -30.19 -8.89 -6.92
C ASP A 986 -30.80 -9.08 -8.33
N ILE A 987 -31.07 -10.32 -8.75
CA ILE A 987 -31.70 -10.64 -10.03
C ILE A 987 -33.17 -10.19 -10.03
N ALA A 988 -33.87 -10.35 -8.90
CA ALA A 988 -35.25 -9.87 -8.72
C ALA A 988 -35.50 -9.30 -7.32
N ASN A 989 -35.85 -8.01 -7.28
CA ASN A 989 -36.21 -7.31 -6.05
C ASN A 989 -37.71 -7.42 -5.74
N GLY A 990 -38.06 -7.14 -4.47
CA GLY A 990 -39.45 -7.09 -4.00
C GLY A 990 -40.28 -5.99 -4.67
N THR A 991 -41.60 -6.06 -4.52
CA THR A 991 -42.55 -5.11 -5.12
C THR A 991 -42.93 -3.94 -4.21
N GLY A 992 -42.38 -3.88 -2.99
CA GLY A 992 -42.79 -2.96 -1.92
C GLY A 992 -43.34 -3.73 -0.70
N ASP A 993 -43.45 -3.04 0.44
CA ASP A 993 -44.04 -3.54 1.69
C ASP A 993 -43.50 -4.89 2.22
N GLY A 994 -42.24 -5.21 1.90
CA GLY A 994 -41.61 -6.50 2.22
C GLY A 994 -42.18 -7.69 1.45
N ASN A 995 -42.89 -7.47 0.33
CA ASN A 995 -43.49 -8.52 -0.48
C ASN A 995 -42.68 -8.80 -1.76
N PHE A 996 -42.66 -10.05 -2.19
CA PHE A 996 -42.16 -10.47 -3.51
C PHE A 996 -43.27 -10.42 -4.58
N SER A 997 -44.54 -10.48 -4.20
CA SER A 997 -45.72 -10.66 -5.08
C SER A 997 -45.59 -11.86 -6.03
N PRO A 998 -45.45 -13.11 -5.52
CA PRO A 998 -45.17 -14.29 -6.34
C PRO A 998 -46.21 -14.55 -7.44
N ASN A 999 -47.48 -14.20 -7.18
CA ASN A 999 -48.59 -14.41 -8.11
C ASN A 999 -48.81 -13.26 -9.12
N ALA A 1000 -48.12 -12.12 -8.96
CA ALA A 1000 -48.27 -11.00 -9.89
C ALA A 1000 -47.69 -11.36 -11.28
N LYS A 1001 -48.36 -10.89 -12.34
CA LYS A 1001 -47.94 -11.12 -13.72
C LYS A 1001 -46.77 -10.20 -14.09
N LEU A 1002 -45.79 -10.75 -14.80
CA LEU A 1002 -44.62 -10.01 -15.26
C LEU A 1002 -44.91 -9.24 -16.54
N THR A 1003 -44.44 -7.99 -16.63
CA THR A 1003 -44.35 -7.26 -17.90
C THR A 1003 -43.10 -7.68 -18.69
N ARG A 1004 -43.10 -7.43 -20.00
CA ARG A 1004 -41.94 -7.69 -20.89
C ARG A 1004 -40.69 -6.95 -20.43
N GLY A 1005 -40.82 -5.73 -19.91
CA GLY A 1005 -39.72 -4.94 -19.34
C GLY A 1005 -39.18 -5.51 -18.03
N GLN A 1006 -40.05 -5.91 -17.11
CA GLN A 1006 -39.65 -6.54 -15.85
C GLN A 1006 -38.90 -7.86 -16.08
N PHE A 1007 -39.47 -8.72 -16.93
CA PHE A 1007 -38.84 -9.99 -17.30
C PHE A 1007 -37.48 -9.78 -17.98
N LEU A 1008 -37.37 -8.81 -18.88
CA LEU A 1008 -36.11 -8.48 -19.55
C LEU A 1008 -35.01 -8.14 -18.53
N VAL A 1009 -35.30 -7.28 -17.55
CA VAL A 1009 -34.31 -6.88 -16.54
C VAL A 1009 -33.88 -8.07 -15.68
N MET A 1010 -34.82 -8.90 -15.23
CA MET A 1010 -34.50 -10.13 -14.47
C MET A 1010 -33.57 -11.06 -15.29
N MET A 1011 -33.91 -11.31 -16.55
CA MET A 1011 -33.13 -12.18 -17.42
C MET A 1011 -31.73 -11.61 -17.72
N MET A 1012 -31.62 -10.32 -18.01
CA MET A 1012 -30.34 -9.68 -18.32
C MET A 1012 -29.41 -9.69 -17.09
N LYS A 1013 -29.95 -9.39 -15.90
CA LYS A 1013 -29.20 -9.52 -14.64
C LYS A 1013 -28.76 -10.96 -14.34
N ALA A 1014 -29.65 -11.93 -14.54
CA ALA A 1014 -29.36 -13.35 -14.29
C ALA A 1014 -28.17 -13.91 -15.07
N TYR A 1015 -27.86 -13.33 -16.24
CA TYR A 1015 -26.75 -13.73 -17.09
C TYR A 1015 -25.65 -12.66 -17.20
N GLY A 1016 -25.58 -11.71 -16.25
CA GLY A 1016 -24.52 -10.70 -16.18
C GLY A 1016 -24.48 -9.72 -17.37
N ILE A 1017 -25.57 -9.56 -18.12
CA ILE A 1017 -25.61 -8.71 -19.32
C ILE A 1017 -25.93 -7.27 -18.92
N SER A 1018 -24.89 -6.44 -18.78
CA SER A 1018 -25.00 -5.03 -18.41
C SER A 1018 -25.89 -4.20 -19.35
N ALA A 1019 -26.51 -3.17 -18.79
CA ALA A 1019 -27.26 -2.16 -19.55
C ALA A 1019 -26.35 -1.32 -20.46
N ASP A 1020 -26.87 -0.87 -21.61
CA ASP A 1020 -26.15 0.08 -22.47
C ASP A 1020 -26.43 1.51 -21.98
N GLU A 1021 -25.45 2.11 -21.30
CA GLU A 1021 -25.48 3.48 -20.76
C GLU A 1021 -25.71 4.53 -21.85
N ASN A 1022 -25.32 4.25 -23.10
CA ASN A 1022 -25.52 5.13 -24.25
C ASN A 1022 -26.76 4.68 -25.03
N SER A 1023 -27.92 4.67 -24.36
CA SER A 1023 -29.20 4.11 -24.83
C SER A 1023 -29.86 4.83 -26.03
N LYS A 1024 -29.09 5.55 -26.86
CA LYS A 1024 -29.55 6.36 -28.01
C LYS A 1024 -30.19 5.52 -29.12
N GLU A 1025 -29.72 4.28 -29.34
CA GLU A 1025 -30.30 3.37 -30.33
C GLU A 1025 -31.24 2.36 -29.66
N ASN A 1026 -32.49 2.77 -29.43
CA ASN A 1026 -33.49 1.96 -28.72
C ASN A 1026 -34.79 1.76 -29.52
N PHE A 1027 -35.75 1.02 -28.96
CA PHE A 1027 -37.13 1.00 -29.45
C PHE A 1027 -37.84 2.32 -29.11
N SER A 1028 -38.80 2.74 -29.93
CA SER A 1028 -39.49 4.04 -29.80
C SER A 1028 -40.36 4.17 -28.55
N ASP A 1029 -40.69 3.05 -27.91
CA ASP A 1029 -41.48 2.94 -26.68
C ASP A 1029 -40.62 2.49 -25.48
N ALA A 1030 -39.30 2.61 -25.56
CA ALA A 1030 -38.37 2.20 -24.49
C ALA A 1030 -38.40 3.10 -23.24
N GLY A 1031 -39.08 4.26 -23.30
CA GLY A 1031 -39.23 5.18 -22.18
C GLY A 1031 -37.91 5.74 -21.64
N SER A 1032 -37.94 6.17 -20.37
CA SER A 1032 -36.78 6.60 -19.60
C SER A 1032 -36.93 6.08 -18.17
N THR A 1033 -36.71 4.78 -17.98
CA THR A 1033 -37.01 4.04 -16.75
C THR A 1033 -36.02 2.87 -16.56
N TYR A 1034 -36.16 2.10 -15.49
CA TYR A 1034 -35.20 1.08 -15.04
C TYR A 1034 -34.83 0.00 -16.09
N TYR A 1035 -35.69 -0.26 -17.08
CA TYR A 1035 -35.41 -1.21 -18.17
C TYR A 1035 -34.80 -0.57 -19.42
N THR A 1036 -34.74 0.76 -19.55
CA THR A 1036 -34.41 1.44 -20.83
C THR A 1036 -33.01 1.06 -21.34
N GLY A 1037 -31.99 1.07 -20.48
CA GLY A 1037 -30.60 0.70 -20.86
C GLY A 1037 -30.45 -0.80 -21.14
N TYR A 1038 -31.13 -1.67 -20.39
CA TYR A 1038 -31.19 -3.11 -20.67
C TYR A 1038 -31.88 -3.41 -22.00
N LEU A 1039 -32.92 -2.64 -22.35
CA LEU A 1039 -33.63 -2.76 -23.62
C LEU A 1039 -32.79 -2.29 -24.81
N ALA A 1040 -31.96 -1.25 -24.64
CA ALA A 1040 -30.96 -0.87 -25.64
C ALA A 1040 -29.92 -1.98 -25.85
N ALA A 1041 -29.34 -2.53 -24.76
CA ALA A 1041 -28.39 -3.65 -24.83
C ALA A 1041 -29.02 -4.87 -25.52
N ALA A 1042 -30.22 -5.27 -25.12
CA ALA A 1042 -30.94 -6.41 -25.69
C ALA A 1042 -31.29 -6.20 -27.17
N LYS A 1043 -31.61 -4.97 -27.60
CA LYS A 1043 -31.81 -4.63 -29.02
C LYS A 1043 -30.52 -4.76 -29.82
N LYS A 1044 -29.43 -4.17 -29.31
CA LYS A 1044 -28.09 -4.14 -29.91
C LYS A 1044 -27.49 -5.54 -30.08
N GLN A 1045 -27.71 -6.42 -29.11
CA GLN A 1045 -27.29 -7.83 -29.13
C GLN A 1045 -28.30 -8.74 -29.86
N GLY A 1046 -29.40 -8.21 -30.41
CA GLY A 1046 -30.43 -9.03 -31.10
C GLY A 1046 -31.18 -10.01 -30.18
N ILE A 1047 -31.10 -9.84 -28.86
CA ILE A 1047 -31.86 -10.61 -27.87
C ILE A 1047 -33.34 -10.24 -27.96
N ALA A 1048 -33.63 -8.94 -27.98
CA ALA A 1048 -34.97 -8.39 -28.09
C ALA A 1048 -35.31 -8.05 -29.55
N ALA A 1049 -36.32 -8.71 -30.09
CA ALA A 1049 -36.96 -8.33 -31.35
C ALA A 1049 -38.16 -7.40 -31.08
N GLY A 1050 -38.34 -6.40 -31.95
CA GLY A 1050 -39.50 -5.50 -31.90
C GLY A 1050 -40.77 -6.12 -32.47
N ILE A 1051 -41.93 -5.65 -32.01
CA ILE A 1051 -43.27 -6.11 -32.43
C ILE A 1051 -43.81 -5.41 -33.70
N GLY A 1052 -42.94 -4.70 -34.43
CA GLY A 1052 -43.29 -3.81 -35.53
C GLY A 1052 -43.12 -2.33 -35.15
N ASN A 1053 -43.08 -1.43 -36.14
CA ASN A 1053 -42.97 0.03 -35.97
C ASN A 1053 -41.85 0.51 -35.01
N ASN A 1054 -40.76 -0.24 -34.88
CA ASN A 1054 -39.69 -0.01 -33.89
C ASN A 1054 -40.16 -0.02 -32.42
N MET A 1055 -41.23 -0.74 -32.07
CA MET A 1055 -41.75 -0.89 -30.70
C MET A 1055 -41.37 -2.24 -30.06
N PHE A 1056 -41.33 -2.30 -28.73
CA PHE A 1056 -41.11 -3.53 -27.94
C PHE A 1056 -42.28 -3.89 -26.99
N ALA A 1057 -43.15 -2.93 -26.67
CA ALA A 1057 -44.22 -2.99 -25.67
C ALA A 1057 -43.77 -3.46 -24.28
N PRO A 1058 -42.86 -2.74 -23.59
CA PRO A 1058 -42.30 -3.18 -22.31
C PRO A 1058 -43.34 -3.35 -21.20
N GLU A 1059 -44.40 -2.54 -21.16
CA GLU A 1059 -45.45 -2.63 -20.13
C GLU A 1059 -46.50 -3.73 -20.39
N LYS A 1060 -46.47 -4.40 -21.55
CA LYS A 1060 -47.36 -5.52 -21.83
C LYS A 1060 -46.94 -6.73 -20.98
N ASN A 1061 -47.91 -7.41 -20.35
CA ASN A 1061 -47.68 -8.72 -19.73
C ASN A 1061 -47.02 -9.70 -20.71
N VAL A 1062 -45.93 -10.36 -20.29
CA VAL A 1062 -45.19 -11.31 -21.12
C VAL A 1062 -45.90 -12.67 -21.11
N THR A 1063 -46.22 -13.18 -22.31
CA THR A 1063 -46.73 -14.55 -22.47
C THR A 1063 -45.58 -15.55 -22.37
N ARG A 1064 -45.85 -16.79 -21.94
CA ARG A 1064 -44.82 -17.84 -21.80
C ARG A 1064 -43.98 -18.05 -23.07
N GLN A 1065 -44.58 -18.03 -24.25
CA GLN A 1065 -43.84 -18.16 -25.52
C GLN A 1065 -42.96 -16.96 -25.87
N GLU A 1066 -43.36 -15.73 -25.49
CA GLU A 1066 -42.52 -14.53 -25.61
C GLU A 1066 -41.34 -14.58 -24.64
N MET A 1067 -41.58 -14.98 -23.40
CA MET A 1067 -40.57 -15.17 -22.35
C MET A 1067 -39.52 -16.19 -22.79
N LEU A 1068 -39.97 -17.38 -23.21
CA LEU A 1068 -39.12 -18.46 -23.71
C LEU A 1068 -38.26 -18.05 -24.90
N THR A 1069 -38.79 -17.22 -25.81
CA THR A 1069 -38.05 -16.76 -27.00
C THR A 1069 -36.97 -15.74 -26.65
N LEU A 1070 -37.28 -14.78 -25.78
CA LEU A 1070 -36.29 -13.82 -25.28
C LEU A 1070 -35.17 -14.54 -24.49
N LEU A 1071 -35.54 -15.50 -23.65
CA LEU A 1071 -34.62 -16.33 -22.86
C LEU A 1071 -33.72 -17.20 -23.76
N TYR A 1072 -34.30 -17.86 -24.77
CA TYR A 1072 -33.56 -18.58 -25.79
C TYR A 1072 -32.56 -17.68 -26.52
N ASN A 1073 -32.96 -16.46 -26.91
CA ASN A 1073 -32.07 -15.54 -27.60
C ASN A 1073 -30.92 -15.08 -26.70
N ALA A 1074 -31.17 -14.80 -25.42
CA ALA A 1074 -30.13 -14.44 -24.46
C ALA A 1074 -29.12 -15.58 -24.27
N LEU A 1075 -29.62 -16.79 -23.95
CA LEU A 1075 -28.80 -18.00 -23.82
C LEU A 1075 -28.00 -18.33 -25.08
N LYS A 1076 -28.56 -18.06 -26.26
CA LYS A 1076 -27.88 -18.22 -27.54
C LYS A 1076 -26.74 -17.22 -27.75
N GLN A 1077 -26.90 -15.96 -27.32
CA GLN A 1077 -25.84 -14.95 -27.46
C GLN A 1077 -24.65 -15.20 -26.52
N ILE A 1078 -24.88 -15.81 -25.35
CA ILE A 1078 -23.83 -16.18 -24.38
C ILE A 1078 -23.36 -17.64 -24.53
N GLU A 1079 -23.75 -18.32 -25.63
CA GLU A 1079 -23.43 -19.73 -25.93
C GLU A 1079 -23.82 -20.76 -24.84
N ALA A 1080 -24.77 -20.42 -23.97
CA ALA A 1080 -25.25 -21.23 -22.83
C ALA A 1080 -26.60 -21.94 -23.09
N LEU A 1081 -26.90 -22.30 -24.34
CA LEU A 1081 -28.12 -23.07 -24.65
C LEU A 1081 -28.05 -24.46 -23.99
N PRO A 1082 -29.08 -24.88 -23.21
CA PRO A 1082 -29.04 -26.16 -22.53
C PRO A 1082 -29.13 -27.32 -23.52
N ALA A 1083 -28.46 -28.43 -23.18
CA ALA A 1083 -28.59 -29.67 -23.93
C ALA A 1083 -30.03 -30.22 -23.83
N VAL A 1084 -30.52 -30.85 -24.91
CA VAL A 1084 -31.77 -31.62 -24.85
C VAL A 1084 -31.53 -32.87 -23.99
N GLY A 1085 -32.32 -33.04 -22.94
CA GLY A 1085 -32.10 -34.11 -21.96
C GLY A 1085 -32.41 -35.50 -22.50
N THR A 1086 -31.67 -36.51 -22.02
CA THR A 1086 -32.00 -37.93 -22.23
C THR A 1086 -33.16 -38.42 -21.35
N ALA A 1087 -33.50 -37.68 -20.30
CA ALA A 1087 -34.76 -37.82 -19.58
C ALA A 1087 -35.85 -37.06 -20.34
N GLY A 1088 -36.63 -37.76 -21.16
CA GLY A 1088 -37.60 -37.15 -22.05
C GLY A 1088 -38.64 -36.30 -21.33
N ALA A 1089 -38.63 -34.99 -21.55
CA ALA A 1089 -39.79 -34.16 -21.36
C ALA A 1089 -40.87 -34.65 -22.35
N ASP A 1090 -41.94 -35.24 -21.80
CA ASP A 1090 -43.03 -35.83 -22.56
C ASP A 1090 -43.56 -34.88 -23.64
N SER A 1091 -43.40 -35.25 -24.91
CA SER A 1091 -43.78 -34.46 -26.08
C SER A 1091 -45.29 -34.31 -26.24
N THR A 1092 -46.10 -34.87 -25.35
CA THR A 1092 -47.56 -34.70 -25.29
C THR A 1092 -48.02 -33.53 -24.40
N ARG A 1093 -47.09 -32.82 -23.72
CA ARG A 1093 -47.39 -31.71 -22.78
C ARG A 1093 -47.90 -30.40 -23.42
N TYR A 1094 -47.93 -30.29 -24.75
CA TYR A 1094 -48.46 -29.17 -25.53
C TYR A 1094 -48.75 -29.60 -26.98
N THR A 1095 -49.56 -28.85 -27.71
CA THR A 1095 -49.78 -29.11 -29.15
C THR A 1095 -49.05 -28.10 -30.04
N ASP A 1096 -48.56 -28.58 -31.18
CA ASP A 1096 -47.75 -27.78 -32.11
C ASP A 1096 -48.53 -26.63 -32.79
N ASP A 1097 -49.87 -26.71 -32.74
CA ASP A 1097 -50.81 -25.71 -33.23
C ASP A 1097 -51.01 -24.53 -32.26
N GLU A 1098 -50.61 -24.67 -30.99
CA GLU A 1098 -50.63 -23.60 -29.97
C GLU A 1098 -49.38 -22.69 -30.04
N ILE A 1099 -48.37 -23.06 -30.83
CA ILE A 1099 -47.10 -22.34 -30.94
C ILE A 1099 -47.00 -21.54 -32.24
N VAL A 1100 -46.89 -20.22 -32.14
CA VAL A 1100 -46.56 -19.34 -33.28
C VAL A 1100 -45.20 -19.68 -33.87
N SER A 1101 -45.06 -19.61 -35.20
CA SER A 1101 -43.91 -20.17 -35.93
C SER A 1101 -42.53 -19.72 -35.45
N TRP A 1102 -42.40 -18.49 -34.94
CA TRP A 1102 -41.13 -17.95 -34.41
C TRP A 1102 -40.76 -18.51 -33.01
N ALA A 1103 -41.73 -18.97 -32.23
CA ALA A 1103 -41.52 -19.51 -30.89
C ALA A 1103 -41.21 -21.01 -30.88
N LYS A 1104 -41.42 -21.74 -31.98
CA LYS A 1104 -41.27 -23.21 -32.04
C LYS A 1104 -39.90 -23.68 -31.54
N VAL A 1105 -38.80 -23.18 -32.12
CA VAL A 1105 -37.44 -23.59 -31.72
C VAL A 1105 -37.13 -23.27 -30.24
N PRO A 1106 -37.38 -22.03 -29.73
CA PRO A 1106 -37.25 -21.71 -28.31
C PRO A 1106 -38.04 -22.63 -27.37
N VAL A 1107 -39.32 -22.87 -27.68
CA VAL A 1107 -40.24 -23.67 -26.85
C VAL A 1107 -39.79 -25.13 -26.83
N THR A 1108 -39.53 -25.72 -27.99
CA THR A 1108 -39.08 -27.11 -28.09
C THR A 1108 -37.78 -27.34 -27.31
N LEU A 1109 -36.80 -26.44 -27.40
CA LEU A 1109 -35.52 -26.60 -26.70
C LEU A 1109 -35.67 -26.47 -25.17
N LEU A 1110 -36.29 -25.39 -24.70
CA LEU A 1110 -36.32 -25.06 -23.26
C LEU A 1110 -37.34 -25.90 -22.47
N VAL A 1111 -38.40 -26.40 -23.11
CA VAL A 1111 -39.25 -27.44 -22.52
C VAL A 1111 -38.55 -28.82 -22.63
N GLY A 1112 -37.85 -29.09 -23.74
CA GLY A 1112 -37.10 -30.34 -23.96
C GLY A 1112 -35.88 -30.54 -23.06
N SER A 1113 -35.28 -29.47 -22.54
CA SER A 1113 -34.26 -29.51 -21.48
C SER A 1113 -34.85 -29.64 -20.06
N GLY A 1114 -36.19 -29.62 -19.94
CA GLY A 1114 -36.89 -29.63 -18.66
C GLY A 1114 -36.65 -28.38 -17.82
N ALA A 1115 -36.23 -27.25 -18.41
CA ALA A 1115 -36.05 -25.99 -17.68
C ALA A 1115 -37.41 -25.44 -17.16
N ILE A 1116 -38.49 -25.78 -17.86
CA ILE A 1116 -39.87 -25.52 -17.45
C ILE A 1116 -40.61 -26.84 -17.21
N ASP A 1117 -41.15 -27.01 -16.01
CA ASP A 1117 -42.23 -27.95 -15.77
C ASP A 1117 -43.59 -27.24 -15.94
N GLY A 1118 -44.50 -27.89 -16.68
CA GLY A 1118 -45.84 -27.35 -16.96
C GLY A 1118 -46.76 -27.44 -15.76
N ILE A 1119 -47.80 -26.60 -15.74
CA ILE A 1119 -48.85 -26.63 -14.71
C ILE A 1119 -49.92 -27.63 -15.13
N GLU A 1120 -50.26 -28.58 -14.25
CA GLU A 1120 -51.33 -29.58 -14.46
C GLU A 1120 -51.22 -30.36 -15.80
N GLY A 1121 -49.99 -30.57 -16.27
CA GLY A 1121 -49.72 -31.29 -17.53
C GLY A 1121 -49.81 -30.44 -18.81
N ARG A 1122 -49.94 -29.11 -18.71
CA ARG A 1122 -49.91 -28.19 -19.85
C ARG A 1122 -48.89 -27.08 -19.66
N VAL A 1123 -48.28 -26.63 -20.76
CA VAL A 1123 -47.29 -25.52 -20.72
C VAL A 1123 -47.94 -24.13 -20.71
N GLY A 1124 -49.17 -23.96 -21.24
CA GLY A 1124 -49.91 -22.68 -21.14
C GLY A 1124 -49.29 -21.53 -21.93
N LEU A 1125 -48.81 -21.80 -23.14
CA LEU A 1125 -47.87 -20.96 -23.91
C LEU A 1125 -48.35 -19.53 -24.21
N THR A 1126 -49.66 -19.33 -24.35
CA THR A 1126 -50.29 -18.02 -24.58
C THR A 1126 -50.53 -17.21 -23.31
N GLU A 1127 -50.42 -17.84 -22.13
CA GLU A 1127 -50.80 -17.21 -20.87
C GLU A 1127 -49.69 -16.33 -20.28
N PRO A 1128 -50.04 -15.23 -19.59
CA PRO A 1128 -49.09 -14.41 -18.84
C PRO A 1128 -48.37 -15.18 -17.73
N THR A 1129 -47.04 -15.04 -17.66
CA THR A 1129 -46.22 -15.65 -16.60
C THR A 1129 -46.24 -14.84 -15.30
N THR A 1130 -46.19 -15.53 -14.15
CA THR A 1130 -46.05 -14.91 -12.82
C THR A 1130 -44.58 -14.71 -12.41
N ARG A 1131 -44.35 -13.90 -11.38
CA ARG A 1131 -43.01 -13.70 -10.79
C ARG A 1131 -42.43 -14.98 -10.20
N ALA A 1132 -43.22 -15.81 -9.52
CA ALA A 1132 -42.77 -17.09 -8.97
C ALA A 1132 -42.44 -18.13 -10.05
N GLU A 1133 -43.26 -18.21 -11.11
CA GLU A 1133 -42.96 -19.07 -12.26
C GLU A 1133 -41.62 -18.70 -12.90
N MET A 1134 -41.37 -17.41 -13.10
CA MET A 1134 -40.10 -16.95 -13.67
C MET A 1134 -38.92 -17.18 -12.73
N ALA A 1135 -39.11 -17.00 -11.42
CA ALA A 1135 -38.10 -17.31 -10.42
C ALA A 1135 -37.65 -18.77 -10.54
N GLN A 1136 -38.61 -19.71 -10.61
CA GLN A 1136 -38.31 -21.13 -10.76
C GLN A 1136 -37.60 -21.45 -12.08
N VAL A 1137 -37.97 -20.81 -13.18
CA VAL A 1137 -37.31 -21.03 -14.49
C VAL A 1137 -35.86 -20.55 -14.47
N LEU A 1138 -35.58 -19.37 -13.90
CA LEU A 1138 -34.20 -18.90 -13.73
C LEU A 1138 -33.41 -19.80 -12.78
N TYR A 1139 -33.99 -20.16 -11.63
CA TYR A 1139 -33.35 -21.08 -10.68
C TYR A 1139 -33.01 -22.44 -11.32
N ASN A 1140 -33.94 -23.04 -12.06
CA ASN A 1140 -33.72 -24.29 -12.78
C ASN A 1140 -32.60 -24.20 -13.83
N LEU A 1141 -32.42 -23.05 -14.48
CA LEU A 1141 -31.38 -22.84 -15.49
C LEU A 1141 -30.02 -22.48 -14.89
N LEU A 1142 -30.01 -21.75 -13.77
CA LEU A 1142 -28.78 -21.30 -13.12
C LEU A 1142 -28.19 -22.36 -12.17
N THR A 1143 -28.98 -23.33 -11.70
CA THR A 1143 -28.51 -24.40 -10.79
C THR A 1143 -28.29 -25.76 -11.46
N ARG A 1144 -28.62 -25.92 -12.75
CA ARG A 1144 -28.35 -27.13 -13.52
C ARG A 1144 -27.06 -27.00 -14.32
N ASN A 1145 -26.01 -27.66 -13.84
CA ASN A 1145 -24.75 -27.93 -14.57
C ASN A 1145 -24.93 -29.02 -15.64
#